data_AF-A0A7S0AY89-F1
#
_entry.id   AF-A0A7S0AY89-F1
#
_cell.length_a   1.000
_cell.length_b   1.000
_cell.length_c   1.000
_cell.angle_alpha   90.00
_cell.angle_beta   90.00
_cell.angle_gamma   90.00
#
_symmetry.space_group_name_H-M   'P 1'
#
loop_
_entity.id
_entity.type
_entity.pdbx_description
1 polymer ?
#
loop_
_entity_poly.entity_id
_entity_poly.type
_entity_poly.pdbx_seq_one_letter_code
_entity_poly.pdbx_strand_id
1 'polypeptide(L)'
;IKGNLCSASAGSGILEAVVAESVGAPAAGRRAGQSFCVETWRAASALASKGALWIAGASLNLVRSYLQGHEQKHLCPNRLVGCALSVLLALAALIDGSLASVLSSTLSTRPGRGRPGMPRTPRSRRPRFARAGRVTGKKETFDMFLGREGSSKLREDRRAGHLRRSRRKKWHGVNYGNRFIPEDWMRHPYNFFQGVERAKPINRVALWDLAGAQDPPPKQRMMDWLDVTIMEDHFREMRRFGVEVVRVPCGYWNWVAYGGDGGPEAAESVEGVPIAERLKNLHRIAEPSAYRVHFDRIFQYAARHGIRVLLDLHGVPGSQNGEIHSGACFEVGDGDERTTFFESEANKAMAVQAVREMARYASGKGAALFGIQVISEPHLTSADGGHSFLADYYRKSIEAAREFLDASVPIVLFEWTFNMEKWSCDAFPRAKFGRVLWDTHLYHFPDDGDDWTAKDGGLEKAMKAYKWDLSQLRQFSNMQDGNVIVGEFSLAGPSLNKEWAHHWAEWLVDQFDFASAGSLLWTFDGARTAWSMQKQVANWGINWRRVTKSRHEPAAEGPPVFLQAVRGGLWLSAHENGSVQVNAAEPSWWEEWIAYFFHGGEERHGPAATKVALRSSAHGTWLSVNEHGHVSQSSARSAWEEFLLLRLSPGPEEEQYVALMSVHGTVLSVLEDLGLVVAIQGHAADMPIGHGGLWMVTRG
;
A
#
# COMPACT_ATOMS: atom_id res chain seq x y z
N ILE A 1 -13.81 -17.32 56.21
CA ILE A 1 -12.69 -17.97 56.94
C ILE A 1 -11.46 -17.84 56.04
N LYS A 2 -10.34 -17.18 56.32
CA LYS A 2 -9.85 -16.13 57.26
C LYS A 2 -8.76 -15.40 56.40
N GLY A 3 -8.45 -14.11 56.47
CA GLY A 3 -8.95 -12.99 57.27
C GLY A 3 -7.81 -12.01 57.57
N ASN A 4 -8.02 -10.71 57.26
CA ASN A 4 -7.43 -9.48 57.86
C ASN A 4 -5.89 -9.34 57.96
N LEU A 5 -5.26 -8.17 57.82
CA LEU A 5 -5.57 -6.80 58.33
C LEU A 5 -5.25 -5.75 57.24
N CYS A 6 -5.95 -4.60 57.08
CA CYS A 6 -6.00 -3.39 57.93
C CYS A 6 -4.60 -2.83 58.29
N SER A 7 -4.28 -1.54 58.14
CA SER A 7 -5.07 -0.32 57.89
C SER A 7 -4.18 0.90 57.50
N ALA A 8 -4.77 1.97 56.92
CA ALA A 8 -4.51 3.43 57.14
C ALA A 8 -3.07 3.96 57.42
N SER A 9 -2.60 5.13 56.96
CA SER A 9 -3.23 6.29 56.28
C SER A 9 -2.18 7.34 55.83
N ALA A 10 -2.52 8.16 54.82
CA ALA A 10 -2.10 9.56 54.58
C ALA A 10 -0.60 9.95 54.44
N GLY A 11 -0.28 10.84 53.48
CA GLY A 11 0.99 11.59 53.49
C GLY A 11 1.52 12.08 52.13
N SER A 12 1.30 13.36 51.85
CA SER A 12 1.84 14.24 50.78
C SER A 12 3.36 14.29 50.54
N GLY A 13 3.77 14.74 49.34
CA GLY A 13 5.12 15.27 49.00
C GLY A 13 5.94 14.30 48.14
N ILE A 14 6.37 14.55 46.90
CA ILE A 14 7.01 15.71 46.22
C ILE A 14 8.47 15.97 46.65
N LEU A 15 9.36 15.62 45.70
CA LEU A 15 10.73 16.09 45.39
C LEU A 15 11.93 15.79 46.31
N GLU A 16 12.99 15.40 45.59
CA GLU A 16 14.41 15.76 45.70
C GLU A 16 15.46 14.81 46.35
N ALA A 17 16.35 14.36 45.44
CA ALA A 17 17.81 14.34 45.52
C ALA A 17 18.54 13.59 46.65
N VAL A 18 19.27 12.54 46.26
CA VAL A 18 20.54 12.14 46.91
C VAL A 18 21.60 11.88 45.83
N VAL A 19 22.80 12.44 46.03
CA VAL A 19 24.02 12.22 45.25
C VAL A 19 25.10 11.68 46.19
N ALA A 20 25.99 10.83 45.66
CA ALA A 20 27.13 10.20 46.35
C ALA A 20 26.73 9.16 47.44
N GLU A 21 27.58 8.21 47.83
CA GLU A 21 29.04 8.15 47.68
C GLU A 21 29.56 6.69 47.47
N SER A 22 30.86 6.55 47.21
CA SER A 22 31.54 5.31 46.83
C SER A 22 32.08 4.49 48.02
N VAL A 23 32.46 3.22 47.79
CA VAL A 23 33.75 2.57 48.16
C VAL A 23 33.61 1.03 48.12
N GLY A 24 34.58 0.32 47.54
CA GLY A 24 34.70 -1.14 47.71
C GLY A 24 35.29 -1.94 46.53
N ALA A 25 36.63 -2.00 46.43
CA ALA A 25 37.39 -3.00 45.66
C ALA A 25 38.18 -3.90 46.66
N PRO A 26 38.81 -5.05 46.29
CA PRO A 26 39.24 -5.55 44.96
C PRO A 26 38.75 -7.02 44.71
N ALA A 27 39.28 -7.92 43.85
CA ALA A 27 40.54 -7.99 43.10
C ALA A 27 40.55 -8.95 41.88
N ALA A 28 41.60 -8.82 41.05
CA ALA A 28 42.33 -9.85 40.28
C ALA A 28 41.60 -10.74 39.24
N GLY A 29 41.88 -10.52 37.94
CA GLY A 29 41.31 -11.37 36.86
C GLY A 29 41.85 -11.31 35.42
N ARG A 30 43.11 -10.88 35.16
CA ARG A 30 43.85 -11.00 33.86
C ARG A 30 43.44 -10.12 32.64
N ARG A 31 44.49 -9.68 31.94
CA ARG A 31 44.60 -8.85 30.71
C ARG A 31 44.00 -9.60 29.49
N ALA A 32 43.56 -8.98 28.39
CA ALA A 32 44.12 -7.85 27.66
C ALA A 32 43.10 -7.23 26.67
N GLY A 33 43.24 -5.95 26.30
CA GLY A 33 42.42 -5.36 25.22
C GLY A 33 42.01 -3.88 25.32
N GLN A 34 42.60 -3.06 26.20
CA GLN A 34 42.31 -1.62 26.25
C GLN A 34 43.57 -0.79 26.53
N SER A 35 44.21 -0.26 25.47
CA SER A 35 45.13 0.88 25.60
C SER A 35 45.14 1.84 24.38
N PHE A 36 44.14 1.76 23.49
CA PHE A 36 44.06 2.59 22.28
C PHE A 36 42.99 3.71 22.35
N CYS A 37 42.34 3.90 23.49
CA CYS A 37 41.16 4.79 23.64
C CYS A 37 41.37 6.02 24.54
N VAL A 38 42.57 6.25 25.09
CA VAL A 38 42.81 7.37 26.03
C VAL A 38 43.53 8.56 25.38
N GLU A 39 44.37 8.35 24.37
CA GLU A 39 45.04 9.45 23.66
C GLU A 39 44.19 10.06 22.54
N THR A 40 43.30 9.27 21.92
CA THR A 40 42.31 9.77 20.94
C THR A 40 41.32 10.76 21.54
N TRP A 41 41.03 10.67 22.84
CA TRP A 41 40.08 11.57 23.52
C TRP A 41 40.64 12.98 23.76
N ARG A 42 41.97 13.12 23.95
CA ARG A 42 42.61 14.44 24.13
C ARG A 42 42.79 15.21 22.82
N ALA A 43 42.95 14.52 21.69
CA ALA A 43 43.00 15.15 20.38
C ALA A 43 41.62 15.66 19.92
N ALA A 44 40.53 14.92 20.20
CA ALA A 44 39.18 15.29 19.79
C ALA A 44 38.66 16.58 20.44
N SER A 45 38.99 16.83 21.71
CA SER A 45 38.55 18.04 22.42
C SER A 45 39.22 19.34 21.95
N ALA A 46 40.33 19.28 21.20
CA ALA A 46 41.02 20.47 20.68
C ALA A 46 40.41 21.02 19.37
N LEU A 47 39.67 20.20 18.63
CA LEU A 47 39.02 20.58 17.36
C LEU A 47 37.58 21.09 17.51
N ALA A 48 36.99 20.98 18.71
CA ALA A 48 35.62 21.41 19.02
C ALA A 48 35.45 22.94 19.20
N SER A 49 36.11 23.76 18.37
CA SER A 49 36.07 25.24 18.46
C SER A 49 35.58 25.97 17.20
N LYS A 50 35.19 25.26 16.13
CA LYS A 50 34.47 25.85 14.97
C LYS A 50 33.33 24.93 14.52
N GLY A 51 32.14 25.50 14.39
CA GLY A 51 30.87 24.78 14.48
C GLY A 51 30.56 23.74 13.39
N ALA A 52 30.13 22.57 13.85
CA ALA A 52 29.15 21.67 13.20
C ALA A 52 28.76 20.57 14.20
N LEU A 53 27.59 20.66 14.86
CA LEU A 53 27.15 19.61 15.81
C LEU A 53 25.62 19.66 16.08
N TRP A 54 24.87 18.85 15.33
CA TRP A 54 23.53 18.36 15.75
C TRP A 54 23.34 16.87 15.41
N ILE A 55 24.00 16.37 14.37
CA ILE A 55 23.84 15.00 13.87
C ILE A 55 24.59 13.94 14.73
N ALA A 56 25.74 14.27 15.31
CA ALA A 56 26.52 13.29 16.09
C ALA A 56 25.92 12.95 17.46
N GLY A 57 25.12 13.85 18.05
CA GLY A 57 24.46 13.62 19.36
C GLY A 57 23.33 12.59 19.28
N ALA A 58 22.59 12.58 18.17
CA ALA A 58 21.50 11.62 17.95
C ALA A 58 22.01 10.17 17.84
N SER A 59 23.06 9.95 17.04
CA SER A 59 23.61 8.61 16.79
C SER A 59 24.19 7.94 18.04
N LEU A 60 24.82 8.71 18.94
CA LEU A 60 25.37 8.21 20.20
C LEU A 60 24.27 7.85 21.22
N ASN A 61 23.18 8.62 21.28
CA ASN A 61 22.03 8.28 22.11
C ASN A 61 21.28 7.05 21.60
N LEU A 62 21.19 6.86 20.27
CA LEU A 62 20.57 5.67 19.67
C LEU A 62 21.32 4.38 20.06
N VAL A 63 22.66 4.40 19.95
CA VAL A 63 23.51 3.27 20.35
C VAL A 63 23.44 3.01 21.87
N ARG A 64 23.38 4.07 22.69
CA ARG A 64 23.25 3.94 24.15
C ARG A 64 21.90 3.34 24.56
N SER A 65 20.81 3.77 23.92
CA SER A 65 19.47 3.23 24.16
C SER A 65 19.37 1.77 23.71
N TYR A 66 20.00 1.41 22.58
CA TYR A 66 20.06 0.04 22.07
C TYR A 66 20.85 -0.91 23.00
N LEU A 67 21.93 -0.42 23.62
CA LEU A 67 22.75 -1.21 24.55
C LEU A 67 22.15 -1.34 25.96
N GLN A 68 21.19 -0.50 26.34
CA GLN A 68 20.53 -0.56 27.66
C GLN A 68 19.22 -1.37 27.66
N GLY A 69 18.75 -1.83 26.49
CA GLY A 69 17.43 -2.46 26.32
C GLY A 69 17.38 -4.00 26.32
N HIS A 70 18.52 -4.71 26.30
CA HIS A 70 18.52 -6.18 26.16
C HIS A 70 19.53 -6.90 27.07
N GLU A 71 19.02 -7.56 28.11
CA GLU A 71 19.72 -8.71 28.70
C GLU A 71 19.45 -9.98 27.87
N GLN A 72 20.53 -10.56 27.34
CA GLN A 72 20.66 -11.92 26.80
C GLN A 72 19.65 -12.42 25.73
N LYS A 73 20.13 -12.57 24.48
CA LYS A 73 20.71 -13.84 23.98
C LYS A 73 21.38 -13.68 22.61
N HIS A 74 22.56 -14.29 22.48
CA HIS A 74 23.34 -14.59 21.26
C HIS A 74 23.27 -13.63 20.03
N LEU A 75 24.22 -12.69 19.96
CA LEU A 75 24.63 -12.04 18.69
C LEU A 75 26.16 -12.15 18.49
N CYS A 76 26.58 -12.39 17.25
CA CYS A 76 27.97 -12.71 16.91
C CYS A 76 28.83 -11.44 16.75
N PRO A 77 29.99 -11.28 17.45
CA PRO A 77 30.71 -10.00 17.54
C PRO A 77 31.13 -9.36 16.21
N ASN A 78 31.38 -10.16 15.17
CA ASN A 78 31.99 -9.69 13.92
C ASN A 78 31.07 -8.82 13.04
N ARG A 79 29.73 -8.87 13.22
CA ARG A 79 28.80 -8.05 12.42
C ARG A 79 28.70 -6.60 12.90
N LEU A 80 28.78 -6.36 14.21
CA LEU A 80 28.72 -5.02 14.81
C LEU A 80 29.94 -4.15 14.43
N VAL A 81 31.14 -4.74 14.38
CA VAL A 81 32.36 -4.05 13.95
C VAL A 81 32.28 -3.62 12.48
N GLY A 82 31.68 -4.45 11.62
CA GLY A 82 31.47 -4.12 10.20
C GLY A 82 30.57 -2.88 10.01
N CYS A 83 29.39 -2.87 10.63
CA CYS A 83 28.46 -1.75 10.51
C CYS A 83 29.04 -0.43 11.03
N ALA A 84 29.77 -0.45 12.15
CA ALA A 84 30.44 0.73 12.69
C ALA A 84 31.51 1.28 11.73
N LEU A 85 32.28 0.40 11.08
CA LEU A 85 33.31 0.80 10.11
C LEU A 85 32.70 1.43 8.84
N SER A 86 31.58 0.89 8.35
CA SER A 86 30.87 1.42 7.18
C SER A 86 30.33 2.84 7.44
N VAL A 87 29.77 3.11 8.63
CA VAL A 87 29.28 4.44 8.99
C VAL A 87 30.42 5.45 9.14
N LEU A 88 31.56 5.04 9.71
CA LEU A 88 32.75 5.90 9.81
C LEU A 88 33.37 6.22 8.44
N LEU A 89 33.41 5.26 7.51
CA LEU A 89 33.87 5.47 6.13
C LEU A 89 32.94 6.41 5.33
N ALA A 90 31.62 6.27 5.50
CA ALA A 90 30.65 7.17 4.88
C ALA A 90 30.77 8.61 5.41
N LEU A 91 31.01 8.79 6.71
CA LEU A 91 31.24 10.10 7.32
C LEU A 91 32.58 10.72 6.88
N ALA A 92 33.64 9.94 6.70
CA ALA A 92 34.92 10.42 6.17
C ALA A 92 34.78 10.95 4.73
N ALA A 93 34.07 10.21 3.87
CA ALA A 93 33.82 10.62 2.48
C ALA A 93 32.98 11.90 2.35
N LEU A 94 32.15 12.22 3.34
CA LEU A 94 31.38 13.47 3.41
C LEU A 94 32.21 14.69 3.85
N ILE A 95 33.37 14.49 4.49
CA ILE A 95 34.21 15.57 5.03
C ILE A 95 35.27 16.04 4.02
N ASP A 96 35.80 15.16 3.16
CA ASP A 96 36.81 15.50 2.14
C ASP A 96 36.25 16.25 0.91
N GLY A 97 34.93 16.40 0.79
CA GLY A 97 34.27 16.97 -0.40
C GLY A 97 34.35 18.50 -0.57
N SER A 98 35.16 19.22 0.21
CA SER A 98 35.15 20.70 0.22
C SER A 98 36.49 21.36 0.57
N LEU A 99 37.52 21.14 -0.26
CA LEU A 99 38.74 21.96 -0.27
C LEU A 99 39.47 21.90 -1.63
N ALA A 100 38.95 22.62 -2.62
CA ALA A 100 39.56 22.71 -3.96
C ALA A 100 39.43 24.11 -4.60
N SER A 101 39.74 25.17 -3.84
CA SER A 101 40.10 26.47 -4.41
C SER A 101 41.17 27.15 -3.55
N VAL A 102 42.08 27.88 -4.22
CA VAL A 102 43.23 28.61 -3.63
C VAL A 102 44.39 27.72 -3.13
N LEU A 103 45.34 27.39 -4.03
CA LEU A 103 46.77 27.66 -3.80
C LEU A 103 47.59 27.72 -5.11
N SER A 104 48.17 28.91 -5.31
CA SER A 104 49.07 29.45 -6.34
C SER A 104 49.90 28.56 -7.29
N SER A 105 50.16 29.17 -8.45
CA SER A 105 51.11 28.82 -9.52
C SER A 105 52.60 28.75 -9.14
N THR A 106 53.40 27.98 -9.89
CA THR A 106 54.59 28.50 -10.62
C THR A 106 55.17 27.53 -11.69
N LEU A 107 55.74 28.11 -12.76
CA LEU A 107 56.82 27.62 -13.66
C LEU A 107 56.60 26.44 -14.65
N SER A 108 56.34 26.81 -15.92
CA SER A 108 57.15 26.52 -17.15
C SER A 108 58.24 25.41 -17.07
N THR A 109 58.33 24.46 -18.01
CA THR A 109 58.77 24.68 -19.42
C THR A 109 58.26 23.66 -20.47
N ARG A 110 58.27 24.08 -21.75
CA ARG A 110 58.06 23.32 -23.03
C ARG A 110 59.41 22.77 -23.58
N PRO A 111 59.56 22.11 -24.77
CA PRO A 111 58.66 21.80 -25.93
C PRO A 111 58.71 20.30 -26.38
N GLY A 112 58.21 19.80 -27.54
CA GLY A 112 57.56 20.38 -28.73
C GLY A 112 56.95 19.32 -29.69
N ARG A 113 55.93 19.68 -30.48
CA ARG A 113 55.90 19.87 -31.96
C ARG A 113 55.98 18.61 -32.87
N GLY A 114 54.90 18.36 -33.61
CA GLY A 114 54.85 17.47 -34.79
C GLY A 114 53.51 17.50 -35.56
N ARG A 115 53.52 17.92 -36.83
CA ARG A 115 52.45 17.96 -37.87
C ARG A 115 53.16 18.08 -39.23
N PRO A 116 52.54 17.94 -40.43
CA PRO A 116 51.18 17.49 -40.77
C PRO A 116 51.13 16.45 -41.93
N GLY A 117 49.93 16.09 -42.43
CA GLY A 117 49.76 15.40 -43.71
C GLY A 117 48.28 15.22 -44.15
N MET A 118 47.93 15.72 -45.35
CA MET A 118 46.64 15.52 -46.04
C MET A 118 46.98 15.03 -47.48
N PRO A 119 46.11 14.32 -48.24
CA PRO A 119 45.02 15.03 -48.95
C PRO A 119 43.77 14.22 -49.45
N ARG A 120 42.72 14.99 -49.81
CA ARG A 120 41.76 14.83 -50.94
C ARG A 120 40.67 13.72 -50.99
N THR A 121 39.46 14.17 -51.37
CA THR A 121 38.25 13.42 -51.75
C THR A 121 38.14 13.25 -53.29
N PRO A 122 37.14 12.49 -53.82
CA PRO A 122 36.01 13.19 -54.49
C PRO A 122 34.62 12.50 -54.55
N ARG A 123 33.57 13.32 -54.30
CA ARG A 123 32.29 13.51 -55.05
C ARG A 123 31.20 12.42 -55.28
N SER A 124 29.96 12.98 -55.32
CA SER A 124 28.70 12.52 -55.98
C SER A 124 27.74 11.68 -55.10
N ARG A 125 26.40 11.79 -55.17
CA ARG A 125 25.46 12.56 -56.04
C ARG A 125 24.11 12.80 -55.31
N ARG A 126 23.38 13.89 -55.60
CA ARG A 126 21.92 14.08 -55.30
C ARG A 126 21.14 14.15 -56.63
N PRO A 127 19.84 13.79 -56.66
CA PRO A 127 18.74 14.77 -56.88
C PRO A 127 17.42 14.38 -56.13
N ARG A 128 16.28 15.08 -56.09
CA ARG A 128 15.78 16.49 -56.28
C ARG A 128 14.34 16.52 -55.67
N PHE A 129 14.00 17.42 -54.74
CA PHE A 129 13.23 18.68 -54.91
C PHE A 129 11.73 18.62 -55.32
N ALA A 130 10.84 19.03 -54.38
CA ALA A 130 9.62 19.87 -54.53
C ALA A 130 8.96 20.02 -53.14
N ARG A 131 8.27 21.11 -52.71
CA ARG A 131 8.06 22.48 -53.23
C ARG A 131 7.86 23.43 -52.00
N ALA A 132 7.94 24.75 -52.18
CA ALA A 132 8.09 25.73 -51.08
C ALA A 132 6.79 26.43 -50.61
N GLY A 133 6.82 27.01 -49.39
CA GLY A 133 5.79 27.88 -48.83
C GLY A 133 6.34 28.93 -47.84
N ARG A 134 6.66 30.13 -48.37
CA ARG A 134 6.97 31.46 -47.79
C ARG A 134 7.60 31.65 -46.39
N VAL A 135 8.50 32.66 -46.35
CA VAL A 135 9.24 33.17 -45.18
C VAL A 135 8.83 34.60 -44.85
N THR A 136 8.69 34.89 -43.55
CA THR A 136 8.83 36.20 -42.88
C THR A 136 9.27 35.93 -41.44
N GLY A 137 10.28 36.55 -40.81
CA GLY A 137 11.29 37.49 -41.30
C GLY A 137 11.92 38.31 -40.14
N LYS A 138 13.12 37.92 -39.66
CA LYS A 138 13.90 38.51 -38.54
C LYS A 138 13.31 38.26 -37.13
N LYS A 139 14.09 38.17 -36.04
CA LYS A 139 15.55 38.32 -35.81
C LYS A 139 16.12 37.05 -35.18
N GLU A 140 17.35 36.69 -35.54
CA GLU A 140 18.17 35.79 -34.70
C GLU A 140 18.87 36.62 -33.62
N THR A 141 18.70 36.23 -32.36
CA THR A 141 19.62 36.54 -31.27
C THR A 141 20.09 35.22 -30.70
N PHE A 142 21.40 35.00 -30.74
CA PHE A 142 22.06 33.86 -30.13
C PHE A 142 21.94 34.00 -28.61
N ASP A 143 21.20 33.09 -27.96
CA ASP A 143 21.41 32.81 -26.54
C ASP A 143 21.31 31.31 -26.31
N MET A 144 22.35 30.79 -25.67
CA MET A 144 22.59 29.37 -25.47
C MET A 144 22.79 29.17 -23.97
N PHE A 145 21.79 28.63 -23.26
CA PHE A 145 21.94 27.69 -22.13
C PHE A 145 20.59 27.35 -21.43
N LEU A 146 20.49 26.10 -20.94
CA LEU A 146 19.60 25.59 -19.86
C LEU A 146 18.07 25.45 -20.09
N GLY A 147 17.67 24.24 -20.51
CA GLY A 147 16.93 23.34 -19.60
C GLY A 147 15.41 23.49 -19.40
N ARG A 148 14.68 24.39 -20.07
CA ARG A 148 13.23 24.58 -19.80
C ARG A 148 12.25 23.67 -20.55
N GLU A 149 12.55 23.20 -21.77
CA GLU A 149 11.58 22.46 -22.60
C GLU A 149 11.25 21.04 -22.11
N GLY A 150 12.14 20.39 -21.38
CA GLY A 150 11.86 19.07 -20.78
C GLY A 150 10.81 19.13 -19.66
N SER A 151 10.72 20.27 -18.95
CA SER A 151 9.86 20.45 -17.78
C SER A 151 8.39 20.61 -18.14
N SER A 152 8.07 21.40 -19.18
CA SER A 152 6.67 21.61 -19.60
C SER A 152 6.03 20.32 -20.08
N LYS A 153 6.72 19.54 -20.90
CA LYS A 153 6.21 18.27 -21.43
C LYS A 153 5.99 17.23 -20.32
N LEU A 154 6.92 17.12 -19.36
CA LEU A 154 6.75 16.29 -18.17
C LEU A 154 5.59 16.75 -17.27
N ARG A 155 5.35 18.06 -17.14
CA ARG A 155 4.18 18.60 -16.40
C ARG A 155 2.88 18.30 -17.13
N GLU A 156 2.86 18.42 -18.45
CA GLU A 156 1.68 18.18 -19.29
C GLU A 156 1.30 16.69 -19.34
N ASP A 157 2.27 15.79 -19.50
CA ASP A 157 2.08 14.34 -19.41
C ASP A 157 1.60 13.91 -18.00
N ARG A 158 2.12 14.52 -16.92
CA ARG A 158 1.62 14.28 -15.55
C ARG A 158 0.17 14.74 -15.38
N ARG A 159 -0.18 15.93 -15.88
CA ARG A 159 -1.54 16.51 -15.80
C ARG A 159 -2.55 15.69 -16.60
N ALA A 160 -2.18 15.26 -17.80
CA ALA A 160 -2.97 14.34 -18.63
C ALA A 160 -3.13 12.95 -17.97
N GLY A 161 -2.07 12.43 -17.36
CA GLY A 161 -2.10 11.19 -16.57
C GLY A 161 -3.04 11.27 -15.36
N HIS A 162 -3.06 12.40 -14.65
CA HIS A 162 -3.91 12.59 -13.47
C HIS A 162 -5.39 12.76 -13.82
N LEU A 163 -5.74 13.56 -14.84
CA LEU A 163 -7.12 13.65 -15.35
C LEU A 163 -7.65 12.32 -15.94
N ARG A 164 -6.76 11.43 -16.39
CA ARG A 164 -7.13 10.07 -16.79
C ARG A 164 -7.53 9.18 -15.60
N ARG A 165 -6.97 9.42 -14.40
CA ARG A 165 -7.15 8.58 -13.20
C ARG A 165 -8.56 8.68 -12.61
N SER A 166 -9.12 9.88 -12.47
CA SER A 166 -10.48 10.07 -11.92
C SER A 166 -11.60 9.48 -12.81
N ARG A 167 -11.28 9.10 -14.05
CA ARG A 167 -12.18 8.43 -15.01
C ARG A 167 -11.96 6.92 -15.13
N ARG A 168 -11.01 6.32 -14.40
CA ARG A 168 -10.80 4.86 -14.44
C ARG A 168 -11.90 4.16 -13.66
N LYS A 169 -12.56 3.20 -14.31
CA LYS A 169 -13.57 2.34 -13.70
C LYS A 169 -12.98 1.62 -12.48
N LYS A 170 -13.67 1.74 -11.34
CA LYS A 170 -13.48 0.92 -10.14
C LYS A 170 -14.20 -0.42 -10.31
N TRP A 171 -13.63 -1.49 -9.77
CA TRP A 171 -14.18 -2.83 -9.83
C TRP A 171 -14.50 -3.31 -8.43
N HIS A 172 -15.78 -3.52 -8.16
CA HIS A 172 -16.24 -4.00 -6.88
C HIS A 172 -16.75 -5.43 -6.95
N GLY A 173 -16.50 -6.18 -5.90
CA GLY A 173 -16.81 -7.59 -5.93
C GLY A 173 -16.66 -8.31 -4.62
N VAL A 174 -16.53 -9.63 -4.75
CA VAL A 174 -16.50 -10.54 -3.61
C VAL A 174 -15.67 -11.76 -3.95
N ASN A 175 -15.02 -12.32 -2.94
CA ASN A 175 -14.40 -13.62 -3.04
C ASN A 175 -15.46 -14.71 -2.92
N TYR A 176 -15.26 -15.80 -3.67
CA TYR A 176 -16.02 -17.03 -3.56
C TYR A 176 -15.10 -18.12 -2.99
N GLY A 177 -14.52 -17.79 -1.83
CA GLY A 177 -13.64 -18.66 -1.06
C GLY A 177 -14.38 -19.86 -0.46
N ASN A 178 -13.65 -20.73 0.24
CA ASN A 178 -14.17 -21.98 0.80
C ASN A 178 -14.82 -22.92 -0.24
N ARG A 179 -14.38 -22.86 -1.51
CA ARG A 179 -14.89 -23.70 -2.61
C ARG A 179 -13.89 -24.78 -3.00
N PHE A 180 -12.97 -24.46 -3.92
CA PHE A 180 -11.93 -25.39 -4.37
C PHE A 180 -10.82 -25.60 -3.33
N ILE A 181 -10.72 -24.69 -2.36
CA ILE A 181 -9.91 -24.82 -1.16
C ILE A 181 -10.83 -24.56 0.05
N PRO A 182 -11.33 -25.61 0.72
CA PRO A 182 -12.12 -25.48 1.94
C PRO A 182 -11.25 -25.15 3.15
N GLU A 183 -11.76 -24.32 4.04
CA GLU A 183 -11.06 -23.87 5.25
C GLU A 183 -11.88 -24.17 6.52
N ASP A 184 -11.24 -24.77 7.51
CA ASP A 184 -11.87 -25.30 8.73
C ASP A 184 -12.51 -24.22 9.64
N TRP A 185 -12.05 -22.97 9.56
CA TRP A 185 -12.68 -21.83 10.24
C TRP A 185 -13.92 -21.30 9.50
N MET A 186 -14.00 -21.50 8.18
CA MET A 186 -15.11 -21.07 7.32
C MET A 186 -16.29 -22.05 7.39
N ARG A 187 -16.66 -22.46 8.61
CA ARG A 187 -17.63 -23.52 8.86
C ARG A 187 -18.94 -23.29 8.10
N HIS A 188 -19.24 -24.20 7.19
CA HIS A 188 -20.51 -24.32 6.48
C HIS A 188 -21.43 -25.28 7.27
N PRO A 189 -22.77 -25.25 7.08
CA PRO A 189 -23.68 -26.23 7.69
C PRO A 189 -23.31 -27.70 7.39
N TYR A 190 -22.66 -27.96 6.26
CA TYR A 190 -21.95 -29.20 5.99
C TYR A 190 -20.49 -29.06 6.44
N ASN A 191 -20.03 -29.91 7.37
CA ASN A 191 -18.66 -29.85 7.87
C ASN A 191 -17.71 -30.65 6.96
N PHE A 192 -17.03 -29.96 6.03
CA PHE A 192 -16.11 -30.59 5.07
C PHE A 192 -15.05 -31.49 5.73
N PHE A 193 -14.46 -31.03 6.84
CA PHE A 193 -13.41 -31.72 7.58
C PHE A 193 -13.94 -32.69 8.66
N GLN A 194 -15.23 -33.05 8.63
CA GLN A 194 -15.79 -34.02 9.58
C GLN A 194 -15.10 -35.39 9.45
N GLY A 195 -14.46 -35.84 10.53
CA GLY A 195 -13.70 -37.09 10.56
C GLY A 195 -12.30 -37.00 9.91
N VAL A 196 -11.82 -35.81 9.57
CA VAL A 196 -10.46 -35.57 9.08
C VAL A 196 -9.58 -35.15 10.26
N GLU A 197 -8.49 -35.89 10.50
CA GLU A 197 -7.51 -35.53 11.53
C GLU A 197 -6.28 -34.86 10.92
N ARG A 198 -5.83 -33.76 11.55
CA ARG A 198 -4.56 -33.11 11.22
C ARG A 198 -3.38 -33.99 11.62
N ALA A 199 -2.28 -33.92 10.88
CA ALA A 199 -1.00 -34.39 11.42
C ALA A 199 -0.68 -33.64 12.73
N LYS A 200 -0.05 -34.35 13.67
CA LYS A 200 0.64 -33.72 14.80
C LYS A 200 2.11 -33.57 14.43
N PRO A 201 2.78 -32.45 14.76
CA PRO A 201 2.27 -31.36 15.61
C PRO A 201 1.36 -30.31 14.91
N ILE A 202 1.41 -30.16 13.58
CA ILE A 202 0.74 -29.09 12.77
C ILE A 202 -0.58 -28.58 13.35
N ASN A 203 -0.72 -27.27 13.58
CA ASN A 203 -1.79 -26.68 14.38
C ASN A 203 -3.21 -26.92 13.82
N ARG A 204 -3.37 -26.98 12.49
CA ARG A 204 -4.68 -26.95 11.81
C ARG A 204 -4.85 -28.05 10.76
N VAL A 205 -6.10 -28.38 10.46
CA VAL A 205 -6.44 -29.32 9.36
C VAL A 205 -6.51 -28.55 8.04
N ALA A 206 -5.94 -29.09 6.97
CA ALA A 206 -5.98 -28.51 5.64
C ALA A 206 -6.35 -29.55 4.58
N LEU A 207 -6.54 -29.11 3.33
CA LEU A 207 -7.05 -29.97 2.26
C LEU A 207 -6.15 -31.20 1.98
N TRP A 208 -4.85 -31.11 2.22
CA TRP A 208 -3.91 -32.23 2.09
C TRP A 208 -4.10 -33.38 3.12
N ASP A 209 -4.85 -33.15 4.21
CA ASP A 209 -5.20 -34.17 5.22
C ASP A 209 -6.33 -35.07 4.73
N LEU A 210 -7.04 -34.67 3.66
CA LEU A 210 -8.22 -35.36 3.15
C LEU A 210 -7.94 -36.82 2.76
N ALA A 211 -6.70 -37.18 2.42
CA ALA A 211 -6.30 -38.56 2.14
C ALA A 211 -6.48 -39.52 3.35
N GLY A 212 -6.59 -39.00 4.58
CA GLY A 212 -6.98 -39.79 5.75
C GLY A 212 -8.48 -40.14 5.79
N ALA A 213 -9.33 -39.43 5.05
CA ALA A 213 -10.77 -39.66 5.00
C ALA A 213 -11.12 -40.78 4.01
N GLN A 214 -11.45 -41.96 4.53
CA GLN A 214 -11.89 -43.09 3.70
C GLN A 214 -13.41 -43.08 3.42
N ASP A 215 -14.21 -42.40 4.25
CA ASP A 215 -15.67 -42.34 4.11
C ASP A 215 -16.22 -40.90 4.28
N PRO A 216 -16.90 -40.32 3.26
CA PRO A 216 -16.76 -40.68 1.85
C PRO A 216 -15.31 -40.45 1.38
N PRO A 217 -14.84 -41.18 0.34
CA PRO A 217 -13.49 -41.01 -0.22
C PRO A 217 -13.18 -39.57 -0.65
N PRO A 218 -11.90 -39.16 -0.72
CA PRO A 218 -11.51 -37.75 -0.89
C PRO A 218 -12.14 -37.10 -2.13
N LYS A 219 -12.15 -37.81 -3.26
CA LYS A 219 -12.81 -37.38 -4.50
C LYS A 219 -14.29 -37.11 -4.31
N GLN A 220 -15.01 -38.07 -3.73
CA GLN A 220 -16.46 -37.99 -3.56
C GLN A 220 -16.82 -36.83 -2.63
N ARG A 221 -16.14 -36.75 -1.48
CA ARG A 221 -16.26 -35.65 -0.51
C ARG A 221 -16.06 -34.27 -1.15
N MET A 222 -15.06 -34.14 -2.04
CA MET A 222 -14.78 -32.89 -2.73
C MET A 222 -15.80 -32.54 -3.81
N MET A 223 -16.31 -33.53 -4.56
CA MET A 223 -17.34 -33.28 -5.58
C MET A 223 -18.69 -32.94 -4.96
N ASP A 224 -19.11 -33.67 -3.92
CA ASP A 224 -20.34 -33.40 -3.18
C ASP A 224 -20.30 -32.00 -2.54
N TRP A 225 -19.15 -31.61 -1.98
CA TRP A 225 -18.92 -30.27 -1.45
C TRP A 225 -19.10 -29.18 -2.52
N LEU A 226 -18.47 -29.33 -3.68
CA LEU A 226 -18.59 -28.35 -4.76
C LEU A 226 -20.00 -28.32 -5.35
N ASP A 227 -20.71 -29.46 -5.40
CA ASP A 227 -22.10 -29.53 -5.85
C ASP A 227 -23.07 -28.79 -4.92
N VAL A 228 -22.90 -28.87 -3.59
CA VAL A 228 -23.78 -28.17 -2.64
C VAL A 228 -23.37 -26.71 -2.37
N THR A 229 -22.12 -26.33 -2.62
CA THR A 229 -21.63 -24.96 -2.34
C THR A 229 -21.60 -24.04 -3.57
N ILE A 230 -21.65 -24.59 -4.80
CA ILE A 230 -21.66 -23.83 -6.06
C ILE A 230 -23.07 -23.75 -6.65
N MET A 231 -23.77 -22.65 -6.34
CA MET A 231 -25.19 -22.45 -6.64
C MET A 231 -25.43 -21.21 -7.50
N GLU A 232 -26.35 -21.28 -8.46
CA GLU A 232 -26.74 -20.12 -9.30
C GLU A 232 -27.34 -18.98 -8.47
N ASP A 233 -28.11 -19.32 -7.43
CA ASP A 233 -28.75 -18.38 -6.52
C ASP A 233 -27.76 -17.43 -5.84
N HIS A 234 -26.51 -17.87 -5.61
CA HIS A 234 -25.44 -16.99 -5.11
C HIS A 234 -25.10 -15.89 -6.11
N PHE A 235 -24.99 -16.20 -7.40
CA PHE A 235 -24.69 -15.20 -8.44
C PHE A 235 -25.86 -14.24 -8.64
N ARG A 236 -27.09 -14.72 -8.48
CA ARG A 236 -28.29 -13.87 -8.42
C ARG A 236 -28.23 -12.90 -7.24
N GLU A 237 -27.80 -13.35 -6.05
CA GLU A 237 -27.62 -12.51 -4.86
C GLU A 237 -26.46 -11.53 -4.98
N MET A 238 -25.26 -12.00 -5.37
CA MET A 238 -24.11 -11.16 -5.72
C MET A 238 -24.54 -10.03 -6.66
N ARG A 239 -25.27 -10.34 -7.73
CA ARG A 239 -25.75 -9.33 -8.67
C ARG A 239 -26.75 -8.37 -8.02
N ARG A 240 -27.60 -8.81 -7.09
CA ARG A 240 -28.49 -7.94 -6.28
C ARG A 240 -27.70 -7.02 -5.34
N PHE A 241 -26.61 -7.49 -4.75
CA PHE A 241 -25.71 -6.73 -3.88
C PHE A 241 -24.76 -5.79 -4.63
N GLY A 242 -24.71 -5.86 -5.96
CA GLY A 242 -23.94 -4.93 -6.80
C GLY A 242 -22.57 -5.45 -7.22
N VAL A 243 -22.23 -6.71 -6.92
CA VAL A 243 -21.01 -7.38 -7.37
C VAL A 243 -20.87 -7.29 -8.89
N GLU A 244 -19.67 -6.93 -9.35
CA GLU A 244 -19.27 -6.95 -10.75
C GLU A 244 -18.20 -8.00 -11.04
N VAL A 245 -17.35 -8.30 -10.05
CA VAL A 245 -16.28 -9.30 -10.14
C VAL A 245 -16.44 -10.32 -9.01
N VAL A 246 -16.31 -11.60 -9.33
CA VAL A 246 -16.16 -12.67 -8.35
C VAL A 246 -14.75 -13.25 -8.47
N ARG A 247 -13.97 -13.24 -7.38
CA ARG A 247 -12.66 -13.91 -7.29
C ARG A 247 -12.87 -15.34 -6.83
N VAL A 248 -12.24 -16.29 -7.52
CA VAL A 248 -12.44 -17.73 -7.32
C VAL A 248 -11.09 -18.38 -6.99
N PRO A 249 -10.76 -18.50 -5.69
CA PRO A 249 -9.60 -19.23 -5.21
C PRO A 249 -9.62 -20.68 -5.68
N CYS A 250 -8.50 -21.14 -6.23
CA CYS A 250 -8.27 -22.52 -6.66
C CYS A 250 -6.79 -22.91 -6.56
N GLY A 251 -6.53 -24.19 -6.37
CA GLY A 251 -5.18 -24.73 -6.26
C GLY A 251 -4.63 -25.23 -7.59
N TYR A 252 -3.30 -25.35 -7.68
CA TYR A 252 -2.61 -25.91 -8.84
C TYR A 252 -3.09 -27.33 -9.22
N TRP A 253 -3.50 -28.15 -8.24
CA TRP A 253 -4.11 -29.47 -8.44
C TRP A 253 -5.46 -29.44 -9.20
N ASN A 254 -6.11 -28.27 -9.28
CA ASN A 254 -7.32 -28.12 -10.11
C ASN A 254 -7.01 -27.99 -11.61
N TRP A 255 -5.75 -27.74 -11.99
CA TRP A 255 -5.34 -27.39 -13.36
C TRP A 255 -4.37 -28.39 -13.99
N VAL A 256 -3.45 -28.96 -13.20
CA VAL A 256 -2.42 -29.88 -13.67
C VAL A 256 -2.46 -31.21 -12.92
N ALA A 257 -2.23 -32.29 -13.66
CA ALA A 257 -1.97 -33.62 -13.12
C ALA A 257 -0.51 -33.98 -13.41
N TYR A 258 0.13 -34.71 -12.50
CA TYR A 258 1.48 -35.23 -12.67
C TYR A 258 1.43 -36.74 -12.87
N GLY A 259 2.33 -37.27 -13.70
CA GLY A 259 2.39 -38.70 -13.98
C GLY A 259 3.03 -39.50 -12.83
N GLY A 260 2.48 -40.68 -12.54
CA GLY A 260 3.02 -41.57 -11.51
C GLY A 260 2.82 -41.02 -10.09
N ASP A 261 3.83 -41.18 -9.24
CA ASP A 261 3.84 -40.65 -7.86
C ASP A 261 4.53 -39.28 -7.75
N GLY A 262 4.54 -38.52 -8.85
CA GLY A 262 5.10 -37.17 -8.91
C GLY A 262 4.28 -36.16 -8.12
N GLY A 263 4.96 -35.18 -7.54
CA GLY A 263 4.36 -34.05 -6.83
C GLY A 263 5.37 -32.92 -6.68
N PRO A 264 5.02 -31.87 -5.92
CA PRO A 264 5.95 -30.78 -5.62
C PRO A 264 7.24 -31.28 -4.97
N GLU A 265 8.34 -30.60 -5.27
CA GLU A 265 9.59 -30.78 -4.54
C GLU A 265 9.42 -30.27 -3.10
N ALA A 266 9.76 -31.09 -2.11
CA ALA A 266 9.73 -30.71 -0.70
C ALA A 266 10.65 -31.62 0.12
N ALA A 267 10.90 -31.25 1.38
CA ALA A 267 11.55 -32.14 2.33
C ALA A 267 10.68 -33.39 2.58
N GLU A 268 11.32 -34.56 2.72
CA GLU A 268 10.66 -35.82 3.09
C GLU A 268 9.81 -35.65 4.36
N SER A 269 10.37 -34.96 5.37
CA SER A 269 9.62 -34.56 6.55
C SER A 269 10.11 -33.25 7.16
N VAL A 270 9.22 -32.58 7.88
CA VAL A 270 9.49 -31.45 8.78
C VAL A 270 8.89 -31.82 10.13
N GLU A 271 9.69 -31.79 11.20
CA GLU A 271 9.29 -32.19 12.56
C GLU A 271 8.58 -33.56 12.65
N GLY A 272 9.01 -34.53 11.83
CA GLY A 272 8.44 -35.87 11.75
C GLY A 272 7.13 -35.97 10.97
N VAL A 273 6.58 -34.86 10.46
CA VAL A 273 5.45 -34.85 9.53
C VAL A 273 5.94 -35.16 8.12
N PRO A 274 5.37 -36.15 7.40
CA PRO A 274 5.80 -36.49 6.04
C PRO A 274 5.28 -35.46 5.00
N ILE A 275 6.02 -34.38 4.79
CA ILE A 275 5.58 -33.22 4.00
C ILE A 275 5.46 -33.54 2.51
N ALA A 276 6.51 -34.10 1.89
CA ALA A 276 6.50 -34.43 0.47
C ALA A 276 5.30 -35.33 0.09
N GLU A 277 5.03 -36.35 0.91
CA GLU A 277 3.91 -37.27 0.71
C GLU A 277 2.54 -36.59 0.89
N ARG A 278 2.43 -35.65 1.83
CA ARG A 278 1.20 -34.87 2.06
C ARG A 278 0.91 -33.90 0.93
N LEU A 279 1.91 -33.25 0.35
CA LEU A 279 1.72 -32.36 -0.80
C LEU A 279 1.17 -33.11 -2.04
N LYS A 280 1.58 -34.37 -2.27
CA LYS A 280 1.00 -35.22 -3.33
C LYS A 280 -0.50 -35.45 -3.16
N ASN A 281 -1.01 -35.47 -1.92
CA ASN A 281 -2.44 -35.76 -1.66
C ASN A 281 -3.37 -34.78 -2.38
N LEU A 282 -2.98 -33.51 -2.54
CA LEU A 282 -3.77 -32.50 -3.23
C LEU A 282 -4.14 -32.90 -4.66
N HIS A 283 -3.20 -33.53 -5.40
CA HIS A 283 -3.47 -34.09 -6.73
C HIS A 283 -4.29 -35.39 -6.68
N ARG A 284 -4.07 -36.21 -5.66
CA ARG A 284 -4.77 -37.49 -5.47
C ARG A 284 -6.25 -37.32 -5.11
N ILE A 285 -6.71 -36.12 -4.72
CA ILE A 285 -8.13 -35.85 -4.44
C ILE A 285 -8.98 -36.09 -5.70
N ALA A 286 -8.62 -35.47 -6.83
CA ALA A 286 -9.32 -35.66 -8.09
C ALA A 286 -8.50 -35.13 -9.27
N GLU A 287 -8.69 -35.74 -10.45
CA GLU A 287 -8.17 -35.23 -11.72
C GLU A 287 -8.70 -33.81 -12.04
N PRO A 288 -7.93 -32.94 -12.70
CA PRO A 288 -8.36 -31.61 -13.15
C PRO A 288 -9.70 -31.59 -13.92
N SER A 289 -9.98 -32.66 -14.67
CA SER A 289 -11.23 -32.83 -15.43
C SER A 289 -12.49 -32.95 -14.55
N ALA A 290 -12.36 -33.36 -13.29
CA ALA A 290 -13.47 -33.43 -12.35
C ALA A 290 -13.88 -32.02 -11.89
N TYR A 291 -12.91 -31.19 -11.45
CA TYR A 291 -13.13 -29.80 -11.03
C TYR A 291 -13.66 -28.91 -12.15
N ARG A 292 -13.33 -29.24 -13.41
CA ARG A 292 -13.72 -28.48 -14.60
C ARG A 292 -15.22 -28.22 -14.68
N VAL A 293 -16.05 -29.20 -14.32
CA VAL A 293 -17.52 -29.09 -14.35
C VAL A 293 -17.99 -27.93 -13.46
N HIS A 294 -17.40 -27.77 -12.29
CA HIS A 294 -17.75 -26.71 -11.33
C HIS A 294 -17.27 -25.33 -11.76
N PHE A 295 -16.08 -25.23 -12.36
CA PHE A 295 -15.66 -23.98 -12.99
C PHE A 295 -16.56 -23.59 -14.17
N ASP A 296 -17.00 -24.56 -15.00
CA ASP A 296 -17.90 -24.28 -16.11
C ASP A 296 -19.28 -23.79 -15.60
N ARG A 297 -19.81 -24.38 -14.51
CA ARG A 297 -21.00 -23.85 -13.82
C ARG A 297 -20.80 -22.41 -13.33
N ILE A 298 -19.67 -22.10 -12.67
CA ILE A 298 -19.34 -20.73 -12.22
C ILE A 298 -19.36 -19.74 -13.37
N PHE A 299 -18.70 -20.03 -14.50
CA PHE A 299 -18.72 -19.14 -15.66
C PHE A 299 -20.12 -19.01 -16.28
N GLN A 300 -20.92 -20.07 -16.31
CA GLN A 300 -22.31 -20.03 -16.80
C GLN A 300 -23.21 -19.17 -15.89
N TYR A 301 -23.07 -19.27 -14.57
CA TYR A 301 -23.82 -18.44 -13.61
C TYR A 301 -23.36 -16.97 -13.68
N ALA A 302 -22.06 -16.73 -13.70
CA ALA A 302 -21.50 -15.38 -13.84
C ALA A 302 -21.97 -14.69 -15.13
N ALA A 303 -21.89 -15.38 -16.27
CA ALA A 303 -22.35 -14.86 -17.57
C ALA A 303 -23.84 -14.50 -17.56
N ARG A 304 -24.71 -15.38 -17.02
CA ARG A 304 -26.16 -15.13 -16.93
C ARG A 304 -26.53 -13.95 -16.03
N HIS A 305 -25.71 -13.62 -15.05
CA HIS A 305 -25.94 -12.50 -14.13
C HIS A 305 -25.09 -11.24 -14.44
N GLY A 306 -24.27 -11.25 -15.49
CA GLY A 306 -23.42 -10.11 -15.86
C GLY A 306 -22.28 -9.85 -14.88
N ILE A 307 -21.82 -10.90 -14.18
CA ILE A 307 -20.66 -10.89 -13.28
C ILE A 307 -19.45 -11.41 -14.06
N ARG A 308 -18.25 -10.91 -13.74
CA ARG A 308 -16.98 -11.38 -14.31
C ARG A 308 -16.22 -12.24 -13.30
N VAL A 309 -15.53 -13.27 -13.76
CA VAL A 309 -14.75 -14.20 -12.95
C VAL A 309 -13.27 -13.84 -13.00
N LEU A 310 -12.66 -13.60 -11.84
CA LEU A 310 -11.22 -13.67 -11.65
C LEU A 310 -10.89 -15.07 -11.14
N LEU A 311 -10.23 -15.90 -11.96
CA LEU A 311 -9.67 -17.17 -11.48
C LEU A 311 -8.38 -16.86 -10.75
N ASP A 312 -8.17 -17.46 -9.58
CA ASP A 312 -7.05 -17.14 -8.71
C ASP A 312 -6.31 -18.40 -8.28
N LEU A 313 -5.02 -18.50 -8.64
CA LEU A 313 -4.13 -19.60 -8.27
C LEU A 313 -3.66 -19.42 -6.82
N HIS A 314 -4.59 -19.66 -5.91
CA HIS A 314 -4.49 -19.39 -4.49
C HIS A 314 -3.59 -20.39 -3.73
N GLY A 315 -3.34 -21.56 -4.32
CA GLY A 315 -2.33 -22.51 -3.84
C GLY A 315 -1.41 -22.95 -4.98
N VAL A 316 -0.09 -22.85 -4.77
CA VAL A 316 0.96 -23.26 -5.74
C VAL A 316 1.76 -24.48 -5.22
N PRO A 317 2.48 -25.21 -6.10
CA PRO A 317 3.38 -26.30 -5.70
C PRO A 317 4.33 -25.92 -4.56
N GLY A 318 4.43 -26.77 -3.54
CA GLY A 318 5.26 -26.54 -2.35
C GLY A 318 4.65 -25.59 -1.32
N SER A 319 3.50 -24.98 -1.62
CA SER A 319 2.87 -23.85 -0.92
C SER A 319 3.77 -22.62 -0.80
N GLN A 320 3.18 -21.45 -1.05
CA GLN A 320 3.85 -20.16 -1.05
C GLN A 320 3.90 -19.47 0.32
N ASN A 321 3.16 -19.97 1.31
CA ASN A 321 3.02 -19.33 2.62
C ASN A 321 2.81 -20.30 3.80
N GLY A 322 2.59 -21.59 3.52
CA GLY A 322 2.36 -22.60 4.54
C GLY A 322 1.02 -22.53 5.27
N GLU A 323 0.07 -21.75 4.74
CA GLU A 323 -1.23 -21.53 5.36
C GLU A 323 -2.34 -22.35 4.72
N ILE A 324 -3.36 -22.70 5.52
CA ILE A 324 -4.43 -23.65 5.15
C ILE A 324 -5.11 -23.33 3.80
N HIS A 325 -5.20 -22.06 3.43
CA HIS A 325 -5.83 -21.56 2.19
C HIS A 325 -4.95 -21.80 0.95
N SER A 326 -3.66 -22.12 1.11
CA SER A 326 -2.83 -22.71 0.05
C SER A 326 -3.11 -24.20 -0.20
N GLY A 327 -3.92 -24.84 0.66
CA GLY A 327 -4.23 -26.27 0.67
C GLY A 327 -3.37 -27.12 1.62
N ALA A 328 -2.27 -26.57 2.13
CA ALA A 328 -1.33 -27.20 3.07
C ALA A 328 -1.20 -26.37 4.35
N CYS A 329 -0.71 -26.93 5.45
CA CYS A 329 -0.49 -26.18 6.70
C CYS A 329 0.85 -26.56 7.33
N PHE A 330 1.83 -25.65 7.29
CA PHE A 330 3.17 -25.87 7.87
C PHE A 330 3.31 -25.27 9.29
N GLU A 331 2.27 -24.62 9.81
CA GLU A 331 2.25 -24.00 11.13
C GLU A 331 2.37 -25.06 12.24
N VAL A 332 3.44 -24.97 13.05
CA VAL A 332 3.74 -25.90 14.15
C VAL A 332 4.00 -25.13 15.45
N GLY A 333 3.15 -25.34 16.46
CA GLY A 333 3.25 -24.61 17.73
C GLY A 333 3.00 -23.11 17.56
N ASP A 334 3.40 -22.29 18.53
CA ASP A 334 3.16 -20.84 18.52
C ASP A 334 4.24 -20.07 17.74
N GLY A 335 4.89 -20.71 16.76
CA GLY A 335 6.05 -20.19 16.02
C GLY A 335 5.72 -19.60 14.65
N ASP A 336 6.37 -18.50 14.30
CA ASP A 336 6.18 -17.80 13.01
C ASP A 336 7.10 -18.33 11.88
N GLU A 337 7.99 -19.29 12.17
CA GLU A 337 8.86 -19.93 11.18
C GLU A 337 8.08 -20.96 10.33
N ARG A 338 7.66 -20.54 9.14
CA ARG A 338 6.88 -21.36 8.20
C ARG A 338 7.80 -21.90 7.11
N THR A 339 8.10 -23.20 7.15
CA THR A 339 8.92 -23.85 6.10
C THR A 339 8.09 -24.05 4.83
N THR A 340 8.26 -23.17 3.84
CA THR A 340 7.64 -23.29 2.52
C THR A 340 8.61 -23.90 1.49
N PHE A 341 8.08 -24.48 0.42
CA PHE A 341 8.91 -25.12 -0.61
C PHE A 341 8.73 -24.51 -2.01
N PHE A 342 7.88 -23.49 -2.17
CA PHE A 342 7.63 -22.87 -3.47
C PHE A 342 8.89 -22.30 -4.14
N GLU A 343 9.91 -21.86 -3.37
CA GLU A 343 11.15 -21.24 -3.86
C GLU A 343 12.12 -22.18 -4.64
N SER A 344 11.68 -23.39 -5.03
CA SER A 344 12.42 -24.29 -5.93
C SER A 344 12.15 -23.98 -7.42
N GLU A 345 13.13 -24.19 -8.30
CA GLU A 345 12.91 -24.06 -9.76
C GLU A 345 11.90 -25.08 -10.30
N ALA A 346 11.82 -26.28 -9.70
CA ALA A 346 10.84 -27.30 -10.09
C ALA A 346 9.41 -26.85 -9.71
N ASN A 347 9.22 -26.38 -8.47
CA ASN A 347 7.93 -25.88 -8.01
C ASN A 347 7.50 -24.60 -8.76
N LYS A 348 8.44 -23.70 -9.08
CA LYS A 348 8.20 -22.56 -9.96
C LYS A 348 7.75 -22.99 -11.36
N ALA A 349 8.41 -23.98 -11.97
CA ALA A 349 8.05 -24.48 -13.28
C ALA A 349 6.65 -25.13 -13.29
N MET A 350 6.34 -25.92 -12.26
CA MET A 350 5.02 -26.51 -12.04
C MET A 350 3.93 -25.44 -11.83
N ALA A 351 4.22 -24.36 -11.11
CA ALA A 351 3.30 -23.24 -10.90
C ALA A 351 3.02 -22.49 -12.21
N VAL A 352 4.06 -22.21 -13.01
CA VAL A 352 3.92 -21.62 -14.36
C VAL A 352 3.09 -22.53 -15.28
N GLN A 353 3.24 -23.86 -15.17
CA GLN A 353 2.42 -24.83 -15.89
C GLN A 353 0.94 -24.77 -15.44
N ALA A 354 0.66 -24.63 -14.14
CA ALA A 354 -0.71 -24.43 -13.65
C ALA A 354 -1.33 -23.13 -14.18
N VAL A 355 -0.58 -22.01 -14.17
CA VAL A 355 -1.00 -20.74 -14.80
C VAL A 355 -1.29 -20.93 -16.30
N ARG A 356 -0.44 -21.66 -17.02
CA ARG A 356 -0.62 -21.97 -18.45
C ARG A 356 -1.94 -22.70 -18.72
N GLU A 357 -2.25 -23.75 -17.95
CA GLU A 357 -3.48 -24.53 -18.12
C GLU A 357 -4.74 -23.76 -17.68
N MET A 358 -4.64 -22.97 -16.61
CA MET A 358 -5.70 -22.03 -16.19
C MET A 358 -5.96 -20.96 -17.27
N ALA A 359 -4.91 -20.41 -17.90
CA ALA A 359 -5.03 -19.46 -19.01
C ALA A 359 -5.64 -20.10 -20.26
N ARG A 360 -5.23 -21.33 -20.60
CA ARG A 360 -5.81 -22.13 -21.69
C ARG A 360 -7.30 -22.38 -21.46
N TYR A 361 -7.71 -22.66 -20.22
CA TYR A 361 -9.13 -22.77 -19.86
C TYR A 361 -9.89 -21.45 -20.00
N ALA A 362 -9.32 -20.37 -19.47
CA ALA A 362 -9.94 -19.05 -19.48
C ALA A 362 -10.10 -18.49 -20.91
N SER A 363 -9.31 -18.98 -21.88
CA SER A 363 -9.48 -18.68 -23.29
C SER A 363 -10.89 -19.04 -23.78
N GLY A 364 -11.51 -18.15 -24.55
CA GLY A 364 -12.89 -18.31 -25.03
C GLY A 364 -13.99 -18.01 -24.01
N LYS A 365 -13.69 -17.72 -22.73
CA LYS A 365 -14.70 -17.31 -21.73
C LYS A 365 -15.27 -15.90 -21.94
N GLY A 366 -14.72 -15.13 -22.87
CA GLY A 366 -15.28 -13.87 -23.36
C GLY A 366 -15.49 -12.83 -22.25
N ALA A 367 -16.61 -12.10 -22.32
CA ALA A 367 -16.90 -11.01 -21.37
C ALA A 367 -17.11 -11.46 -19.91
N ALA A 368 -17.34 -12.76 -19.67
CA ALA A 368 -17.45 -13.33 -18.33
C ALA A 368 -16.09 -13.54 -17.65
N LEU A 369 -14.97 -13.43 -18.38
CA LEU A 369 -13.64 -13.38 -17.77
C LEU A 369 -13.33 -11.95 -17.30
N PHE A 370 -12.92 -11.83 -16.04
CA PHE A 370 -12.23 -10.62 -15.55
C PHE A 370 -10.74 -10.71 -15.85
N GLY A 371 -10.11 -11.84 -15.52
CA GLY A 371 -8.68 -12.09 -15.66
C GLY A 371 -8.28 -13.37 -14.94
N ILE A 372 -6.97 -13.59 -14.80
CA ILE A 372 -6.41 -14.65 -13.94
C ILE A 372 -5.37 -14.07 -12.99
N GLN A 373 -5.32 -14.56 -11.75
CA GLN A 373 -4.31 -14.23 -10.74
C GLN A 373 -3.33 -15.40 -10.60
N VAL A 374 -2.03 -15.08 -10.68
CA VAL A 374 -0.98 -16.11 -10.78
C VAL A 374 -0.54 -16.65 -9.43
N ILE A 375 -0.76 -15.91 -8.34
CA ILE A 375 -0.51 -16.34 -6.97
C ILE A 375 -1.32 -15.48 -6.00
N SER A 376 -1.64 -16.02 -4.83
CA SER A 376 -2.16 -15.28 -3.68
C SER A 376 -1.16 -15.33 -2.54
N GLU A 377 -0.93 -14.22 -1.84
CA GLU A 377 -0.18 -14.17 -0.57
C GLU A 377 1.12 -14.99 -0.48
N PRO A 378 2.15 -14.77 -1.35
CA PRO A 378 3.46 -15.37 -1.15
C PRO A 378 4.17 -14.81 0.09
N HIS A 379 4.65 -15.70 0.96
CA HIS A 379 5.54 -15.41 2.07
C HIS A 379 6.85 -16.19 1.87
N LEU A 380 7.81 -15.53 1.22
CA LEU A 380 9.08 -16.12 0.81
C LEU A 380 10.21 -15.74 1.78
N THR A 381 11.14 -16.67 1.95
CA THR A 381 12.16 -16.67 3.01
C THR A 381 13.57 -16.30 2.52
N SER A 382 13.76 -16.20 1.20
CA SER A 382 15.02 -15.72 0.60
C SER A 382 15.46 -14.34 1.11
N ALA A 383 16.77 -14.05 1.00
CA ALA A 383 17.39 -12.88 1.62
C ALA A 383 16.87 -11.50 1.15
N ASP A 384 16.21 -11.42 -0.01
CA ASP A 384 15.51 -10.21 -0.52
C ASP A 384 13.99 -10.24 -0.25
N GLY A 385 13.52 -11.19 0.55
CA GLY A 385 12.10 -11.55 0.68
C GLY A 385 11.56 -12.26 -0.57
N GLY A 386 12.41 -12.93 -1.35
CA GLY A 386 12.03 -13.69 -2.55
C GLY A 386 11.67 -12.84 -3.77
N HIS A 387 11.97 -11.54 -3.78
CA HIS A 387 11.52 -10.61 -4.83
C HIS A 387 12.14 -10.92 -6.19
N SER A 388 13.41 -11.30 -6.23
CA SER A 388 14.08 -11.75 -7.46
C SER A 388 13.44 -13.02 -8.03
N PHE A 389 12.99 -13.92 -7.15
CA PHE A 389 12.28 -15.14 -7.52
C PHE A 389 10.87 -14.84 -8.03
N LEU A 390 10.11 -13.98 -7.34
CA LEU A 390 8.78 -13.53 -7.77
C LEU A 390 8.84 -12.76 -9.10
N ALA A 391 9.84 -11.92 -9.32
CA ALA A 391 9.99 -11.19 -10.59
C ALA A 391 10.17 -12.14 -11.79
N ASP A 392 10.98 -13.21 -11.64
CA ASP A 392 11.11 -14.25 -12.67
C ASP A 392 9.83 -15.10 -12.79
N TYR A 393 9.20 -15.46 -11.68
CA TYR A 393 7.94 -16.21 -11.68
C TYR A 393 6.80 -15.45 -12.36
N TYR A 394 6.60 -14.17 -12.05
CA TYR A 394 5.60 -13.29 -12.65
C TYR A 394 5.86 -13.09 -14.13
N ARG A 395 7.12 -12.85 -14.53
CA ARG A 395 7.51 -12.77 -15.93
C ARG A 395 7.15 -14.05 -16.70
N LYS A 396 7.57 -15.22 -16.20
CA LYS A 396 7.26 -16.54 -16.79
C LYS A 396 5.76 -16.82 -16.84
N SER A 397 5.02 -16.46 -15.79
CA SER A 397 3.58 -16.67 -15.67
C SER A 397 2.78 -15.79 -16.62
N ILE A 398 3.16 -14.51 -16.78
CA ILE A 398 2.58 -13.62 -17.78
C ILE A 398 2.86 -14.17 -19.19
N GLU A 399 4.10 -14.53 -19.50
CA GLU A 399 4.49 -15.10 -20.80
C GLU A 399 3.65 -16.35 -21.13
N ALA A 400 3.54 -17.31 -20.20
CA ALA A 400 2.75 -18.53 -20.36
C ALA A 400 1.24 -18.28 -20.50
N ALA A 401 0.70 -17.27 -19.81
CA ALA A 401 -0.72 -16.90 -19.92
C ALA A 401 -1.04 -16.20 -21.25
N ARG A 402 -0.11 -15.40 -21.78
CA ARG A 402 -0.26 -14.65 -23.03
C ARG A 402 -0.25 -15.53 -24.29
N GLU A 403 0.12 -16.80 -24.17
CA GLU A 403 -0.09 -17.79 -25.24
C GLU A 403 -1.57 -18.10 -25.50
N PHE A 404 -2.47 -17.82 -24.54
CA PHE A 404 -3.90 -18.14 -24.63
C PHE A 404 -4.84 -16.95 -24.40
N LEU A 405 -4.36 -15.89 -23.73
CA LEU A 405 -5.16 -14.73 -23.32
C LEU A 405 -4.69 -13.44 -23.99
N ASP A 406 -5.61 -12.75 -24.66
CA ASP A 406 -5.38 -11.47 -25.31
C ASP A 406 -4.76 -10.42 -24.37
N ALA A 407 -3.96 -9.50 -24.93
CA ALA A 407 -3.24 -8.47 -24.19
C ALA A 407 -4.15 -7.49 -23.42
N SER A 408 -5.47 -7.46 -23.66
CA SER A 408 -6.44 -6.69 -22.87
C SER A 408 -6.88 -7.39 -21.58
N VAL A 409 -6.70 -8.71 -21.47
CA VAL A 409 -7.08 -9.50 -20.29
C VAL A 409 -6.06 -9.28 -19.17
N PRO A 410 -6.49 -8.82 -17.96
CA PRO A 410 -5.68 -8.82 -16.75
C PRO A 410 -4.98 -10.16 -16.47
N ILE A 411 -3.67 -10.11 -16.36
CA ILE A 411 -2.91 -11.04 -15.52
C ILE A 411 -2.67 -10.30 -14.21
N VAL A 412 -3.09 -10.88 -13.10
CA VAL A 412 -3.03 -10.28 -11.77
C VAL A 412 -1.85 -10.90 -11.00
N LEU A 413 -0.99 -10.03 -10.48
CA LEU A 413 0.15 -10.34 -9.62
C LEU A 413 -0.20 -9.94 -8.19
N PHE A 414 0.49 -10.47 -7.18
CA PHE A 414 0.26 -10.09 -5.78
C PHE A 414 1.46 -9.32 -5.21
N GLU A 415 1.21 -8.35 -4.34
CA GLU A 415 2.23 -7.88 -3.37
C GLU A 415 1.60 -7.35 -2.08
N TRP A 416 2.27 -7.58 -0.96
CA TRP A 416 1.95 -6.99 0.34
C TRP A 416 2.36 -5.52 0.43
N THR A 417 1.58 -4.69 1.12
CA THR A 417 1.88 -3.26 1.34
C THR A 417 3.28 -2.98 1.90
N PHE A 418 3.81 -3.87 2.74
CA PHE A 418 5.14 -3.77 3.34
C PHE A 418 6.31 -4.22 2.45
N ASN A 419 6.02 -4.60 1.20
CA ASN A 419 7.01 -4.97 0.19
C ASN A 419 6.89 -4.10 -1.08
N MET A 420 5.85 -3.25 -1.18
CA MET A 420 5.53 -2.52 -2.41
C MET A 420 6.67 -1.59 -2.89
N GLU A 421 7.53 -1.08 -1.99
CA GLU A 421 8.68 -0.25 -2.37
C GLU A 421 9.81 -1.01 -3.07
N LYS A 422 9.82 -2.35 -3.00
CA LYS A 422 10.84 -3.20 -3.64
C LYS A 422 10.63 -3.36 -5.15
N TRP A 423 9.45 -3.00 -5.65
CA TRP A 423 9.10 -3.07 -7.07
C TRP A 423 9.33 -1.74 -7.79
N SER A 424 9.90 -1.79 -8.99
CA SER A 424 10.13 -0.61 -9.82
C SER A 424 8.81 0.00 -10.33
N CYS A 425 8.89 1.29 -10.67
CA CYS A 425 7.81 1.99 -11.40
C CYS A 425 7.56 1.33 -12.76
N ASP A 426 6.28 1.05 -13.08
CA ASP A 426 5.84 0.29 -14.26
C ASP A 426 6.61 -1.04 -14.44
N ALA A 427 6.71 -1.85 -13.37
CA ALA A 427 7.55 -3.06 -13.31
C ALA A 427 7.26 -4.08 -14.43
N PHE A 428 5.99 -4.17 -14.87
CA PHE A 428 5.55 -5.01 -15.98
C PHE A 428 4.85 -4.14 -17.05
N PRO A 429 5.63 -3.40 -17.88
CA PRO A 429 5.10 -2.38 -18.76
C PRO A 429 4.12 -2.95 -19.79
N ARG A 430 2.97 -2.30 -19.93
CA ARG A 430 1.85 -2.77 -20.76
C ARG A 430 2.23 -3.05 -22.23
N ALA A 431 3.20 -2.30 -22.77
CA ALA A 431 3.69 -2.47 -24.14
C ALA A 431 4.40 -3.83 -24.36
N LYS A 432 4.93 -4.45 -23.30
CA LYS A 432 5.62 -5.75 -23.34
C LYS A 432 4.75 -6.89 -22.82
N PHE A 433 3.99 -6.65 -21.74
CA PHE A 433 3.30 -7.70 -20.98
C PHE A 433 1.76 -7.70 -21.14
N GLY A 434 1.20 -6.79 -21.93
CA GLY A 434 -0.23 -6.55 -21.99
C GLY A 434 -0.75 -5.97 -20.67
N ARG A 435 -2.06 -6.08 -20.42
CA ARG A 435 -2.67 -5.56 -19.19
C ARG A 435 -2.29 -6.42 -17.99
N VAL A 436 -1.43 -5.89 -17.13
CA VAL A 436 -1.13 -6.41 -15.79
C VAL A 436 -1.91 -5.61 -14.76
N LEU A 437 -2.39 -6.29 -13.72
CA LEU A 437 -2.86 -5.69 -12.48
C LEU A 437 -2.03 -6.27 -11.33
N TRP A 438 -1.96 -5.51 -10.25
CA TRP A 438 -1.49 -5.95 -8.95
C TRP A 438 -2.67 -6.13 -8.01
N ASP A 439 -2.49 -6.99 -7.02
CA ASP A 439 -3.41 -7.30 -5.95
C ASP A 439 -2.69 -7.14 -4.60
N THR A 440 -3.43 -6.74 -3.58
CA THR A 440 -3.01 -6.69 -2.18
C THR A 440 -4.21 -7.01 -1.31
N HIS A 441 -3.97 -7.65 -0.17
CA HIS A 441 -5.00 -7.91 0.83
C HIS A 441 -4.82 -6.98 2.02
N LEU A 442 -5.92 -6.51 2.63
CA LEU A 442 -5.89 -5.57 3.75
C LEU A 442 -6.84 -6.00 4.86
N TYR A 443 -6.24 -6.34 6.01
CA TYR A 443 -6.92 -6.74 7.24
C TYR A 443 -6.18 -6.13 8.43
N HIS A 444 -6.93 -5.67 9.44
CA HIS A 444 -6.36 -5.23 10.71
C HIS A 444 -7.23 -5.72 11.86
N PHE A 445 -6.57 -6.12 12.95
CA PHE A 445 -7.17 -6.61 14.18
C PHE A 445 -6.53 -5.87 15.37
N PRO A 446 -7.21 -5.78 16.52
CA PRO A 446 -6.56 -5.33 17.75
C PRO A 446 -5.40 -6.26 18.13
N ASP A 447 -4.35 -5.68 18.72
CA ASP A 447 -3.29 -6.43 19.39
C ASP A 447 -3.82 -7.11 20.67
N ASP A 448 -3.11 -8.12 21.18
CA ASP A 448 -3.50 -8.86 22.39
C ASP A 448 -3.73 -7.93 23.60
N GLY A 449 -4.99 -7.88 24.05
CA GLY A 449 -5.42 -7.08 25.20
C GLY A 449 -5.92 -5.67 24.85
N ASP A 450 -5.89 -5.23 23.58
CA ASP A 450 -6.68 -4.09 23.11
C ASP A 450 -8.06 -4.55 22.63
N ASP A 451 -9.06 -3.70 22.80
CA ASP A 451 -10.44 -3.96 22.43
C ASP A 451 -10.95 -2.82 21.53
N TRP A 452 -11.25 -3.14 20.28
CA TRP A 452 -11.76 -2.18 19.29
C TRP A 452 -13.29 -2.21 19.26
N THR A 453 -13.92 -1.98 20.42
CA THR A 453 -15.40 -1.98 20.51
C THR A 453 -16.00 -0.64 20.11
N ALA A 454 -17.28 -0.64 19.74
CA ALA A 454 -18.07 0.57 19.51
C ALA A 454 -18.15 1.54 20.71
N LYS A 455 -17.79 1.11 21.94
CA LYS A 455 -17.77 1.98 23.13
C LYS A 455 -16.42 2.65 23.37
N ASP A 456 -15.35 2.08 22.81
CA ASP A 456 -13.96 2.40 23.15
C ASP A 456 -13.22 3.06 21.98
N GLY A 457 -13.96 3.76 21.10
CA GLY A 457 -13.42 4.38 19.88
C GLY A 457 -12.90 3.37 18.85
N GLY A 458 -13.48 2.16 18.81
CA GLY A 458 -13.00 1.06 17.97
C GLY A 458 -13.04 1.34 16.47
N LEU A 459 -13.93 2.22 16.00
CA LEU A 459 -13.96 2.64 14.61
C LEU A 459 -12.75 3.53 14.28
N GLU A 460 -12.45 4.49 15.14
CA GLU A 460 -11.30 5.40 15.02
C GLU A 460 -9.97 4.66 15.13
N LYS A 461 -9.88 3.68 16.05
CA LYS A 461 -8.73 2.76 16.15
C LYS A 461 -8.53 1.98 14.85
N ALA A 462 -9.59 1.37 14.31
CA ALA A 462 -9.52 0.63 13.04
C ALA A 462 -9.13 1.53 11.87
N MET A 463 -9.76 2.70 11.72
CA MET A 463 -9.39 3.70 10.69
C MET A 463 -7.94 4.17 10.82
N LYS A 464 -7.41 4.29 12.05
CA LYS A 464 -6.00 4.65 12.30
C LYS A 464 -5.04 3.55 11.85
N ALA A 465 -5.36 2.27 12.09
CA ALA A 465 -4.51 1.15 11.73
C ALA A 465 -4.22 1.11 10.21
N TYR A 466 -5.25 1.27 9.39
CA TYR A 466 -5.14 1.28 7.92
C TYR A 466 -4.36 2.48 7.33
N LYS A 467 -4.01 3.52 8.11
CA LYS A 467 -3.42 4.76 7.55
C LYS A 467 -2.10 4.54 6.82
N TRP A 468 -1.26 3.63 7.32
CA TRP A 468 0.03 3.37 6.72
C TRP A 468 -0.14 2.57 5.42
N ASP A 469 -0.92 1.49 5.44
CA ASP A 469 -1.21 0.64 4.29
C ASP A 469 -1.89 1.38 3.15
N LEU A 470 -2.86 2.25 3.44
CA LEU A 470 -3.47 3.13 2.45
C LEU A 470 -2.45 4.09 1.81
N SER A 471 -1.42 4.50 2.54
CA SER A 471 -0.34 5.33 2.01
C SER A 471 0.60 4.54 1.08
N GLN A 472 0.91 3.27 1.40
CA GLN A 472 1.71 2.38 0.55
C GLN A 472 0.94 2.00 -0.72
N LEU A 473 -0.29 1.51 -0.56
CA LEU A 473 -1.22 1.19 -1.65
C LEU A 473 -1.36 2.37 -2.63
N ARG A 474 -1.53 3.59 -2.13
CA ARG A 474 -1.66 4.78 -2.98
C ARG A 474 -0.35 5.13 -3.71
N GLN A 475 0.80 4.99 -3.07
CA GLN A 475 2.10 5.23 -3.71
C GLN A 475 2.38 4.18 -4.79
N PHE A 476 2.18 2.90 -4.47
CA PHE A 476 2.36 1.78 -5.40
C PHE A 476 1.38 1.84 -6.57
N SER A 477 0.09 2.06 -6.31
CA SER A 477 -0.93 2.36 -7.33
C SER A 477 -0.53 3.56 -8.20
N ASN A 478 0.14 4.57 -7.65
CA ASN A 478 0.66 5.66 -8.46
C ASN A 478 1.82 5.24 -9.38
N MET A 479 2.69 4.34 -8.94
CA MET A 479 3.82 3.78 -9.70
C MET A 479 3.39 2.74 -10.76
N GLN A 480 2.28 2.03 -10.56
CA GLN A 480 1.77 0.98 -11.47
C GLN A 480 0.60 1.46 -12.36
N ASP A 481 0.56 2.76 -12.72
CA ASP A 481 -0.50 3.42 -13.50
C ASP A 481 -1.94 3.12 -13.02
N GLY A 482 -2.15 3.07 -11.71
CA GLY A 482 -3.46 2.81 -11.09
C GLY A 482 -3.99 1.39 -11.31
N ASN A 483 -3.13 0.42 -11.64
CA ASN A 483 -3.49 -0.97 -11.85
C ASN A 483 -3.19 -1.82 -10.59
N VAL A 484 -3.64 -1.39 -9.41
CA VAL A 484 -3.64 -2.18 -8.16
C VAL A 484 -5.09 -2.35 -7.71
N ILE A 485 -5.50 -3.52 -7.25
CA ILE A 485 -6.82 -3.78 -6.64
C ILE A 485 -6.62 -4.25 -5.20
N VAL A 486 -7.61 -4.04 -4.32
CA VAL A 486 -7.66 -4.69 -3.01
C VAL A 486 -8.49 -5.97 -3.14
N GLY A 487 -7.85 -7.08 -3.50
CA GLY A 487 -8.50 -8.35 -3.81
C GLY A 487 -9.07 -9.08 -2.59
N GLU A 488 -8.66 -8.69 -1.38
CA GLU A 488 -9.32 -9.08 -0.14
C GLU A 488 -9.33 -7.99 0.92
N PHE A 489 -10.46 -7.88 1.59
CA PHE A 489 -10.67 -7.15 2.84
C PHE A 489 -11.92 -7.69 3.54
N SER A 490 -12.11 -7.42 4.83
CA SER A 490 -13.37 -7.76 5.52
C SER A 490 -13.81 -6.65 6.49
N LEU A 491 -14.97 -6.85 7.13
CA LEU A 491 -15.43 -5.97 8.21
C LEU A 491 -15.04 -6.54 9.60
N ALA A 492 -14.08 -7.45 9.64
CA ALA A 492 -13.52 -7.98 10.89
C ALA A 492 -12.40 -7.06 11.43
N GLY A 493 -11.97 -7.34 12.67
CA GLY A 493 -11.16 -6.42 13.47
C GLY A 493 -12.01 -5.81 14.58
N PRO A 494 -12.69 -4.68 14.34
CA PRO A 494 -13.46 -3.99 15.37
C PRO A 494 -14.81 -4.67 15.69
N SER A 495 -15.18 -4.67 16.97
CA SER A 495 -16.47 -5.17 17.48
C SER A 495 -17.52 -4.05 17.45
N LEU A 496 -18.03 -3.77 16.25
CA LEU A 496 -18.94 -2.66 15.98
C LEU A 496 -20.42 -3.03 16.13
N ASN A 497 -21.24 -2.03 16.45
CA ASN A 497 -22.70 -2.12 16.35
C ASN A 497 -23.13 -2.03 14.86
N LYS A 498 -24.43 -2.18 14.56
CA LYS A 498 -24.92 -2.16 13.16
C LYS A 498 -24.64 -0.83 12.44
N GLU A 499 -24.81 0.29 13.12
CA GLU A 499 -24.61 1.64 12.55
C GLU A 499 -23.14 1.86 12.19
N TRP A 500 -22.23 1.61 13.13
CA TRP A 500 -20.80 1.73 12.88
C TRP A 500 -20.27 0.70 11.87
N ALA A 501 -20.88 -0.48 11.75
CA ALA A 501 -20.55 -1.42 10.69
C ALA A 501 -20.90 -0.92 9.27
N HIS A 502 -21.95 -0.09 9.11
CA HIS A 502 -22.22 0.59 7.83
C HIS A 502 -21.17 1.66 7.55
N HIS A 503 -20.85 2.51 8.54
CA HIS A 503 -19.81 3.53 8.40
C HIS A 503 -18.43 2.92 8.08
N TRP A 504 -18.09 1.79 8.70
CA TRP A 504 -16.86 1.06 8.42
C TRP A 504 -16.80 0.54 6.99
N ALA A 505 -17.89 -0.06 6.49
CA ALA A 505 -17.98 -0.52 5.10
C ALA A 505 -17.90 0.63 4.09
N GLU A 506 -18.57 1.76 4.37
CA GLU A 506 -18.52 2.96 3.52
C GLU A 506 -17.12 3.58 3.50
N TRP A 507 -16.45 3.69 4.65
CA TRP A 507 -15.10 4.23 4.74
C TRP A 507 -14.07 3.37 4.00
N LEU A 508 -14.06 2.05 4.25
CA LEU A 508 -13.12 1.13 3.59
C LEU A 508 -13.21 1.21 2.06
N VAL A 509 -14.43 1.11 1.51
CA VAL A 509 -14.61 1.15 0.05
C VAL A 509 -14.27 2.52 -0.54
N ASP A 510 -14.59 3.62 0.14
CA ASP A 510 -14.19 4.97 -0.31
C ASP A 510 -12.68 5.15 -0.33
N GLN A 511 -11.96 4.69 0.71
CA GLN A 511 -10.49 4.75 0.75
C GLN A 511 -9.83 3.83 -0.29
N PHE A 512 -10.36 2.63 -0.51
CA PHE A 512 -9.85 1.73 -1.55
C PHE A 512 -10.15 2.24 -2.96
N ASP A 513 -11.32 2.82 -3.21
CA ASP A 513 -11.63 3.49 -4.48
C ASP A 513 -10.75 4.72 -4.70
N PHE A 514 -10.40 5.45 -3.64
CA PHE A 514 -9.48 6.58 -3.75
C PHE A 514 -8.03 6.13 -4.07
N ALA A 515 -7.54 5.07 -3.42
CA ALA A 515 -6.16 4.61 -3.55
C ALA A 515 -5.90 3.68 -4.77
N SER A 516 -6.90 2.91 -5.21
CA SER A 516 -6.70 1.73 -6.07
C SER A 516 -7.71 1.64 -7.24
N ALA A 517 -7.81 0.48 -7.89
CA ALA A 517 -8.75 0.14 -8.96
C ALA A 517 -10.06 -0.48 -8.44
N GLY A 518 -10.29 -0.52 -7.13
CA GLY A 518 -11.48 -1.06 -6.47
C GLY A 518 -11.14 -2.14 -5.44
N SER A 519 -12.15 -2.85 -4.94
CA SER A 519 -11.97 -3.84 -3.88
C SER A 519 -12.94 -5.03 -3.96
N LEU A 520 -12.49 -6.20 -3.48
CA LEU A 520 -13.26 -7.44 -3.42
C LEU A 520 -13.34 -7.92 -1.97
N LEU A 521 -14.55 -8.05 -1.41
CA LEU A 521 -14.72 -8.47 -0.01
C LEU A 521 -14.41 -9.96 0.16
N TRP A 522 -13.66 -10.34 1.20
CA TRP A 522 -13.60 -11.72 1.70
C TRP A 522 -14.66 -11.93 2.80
N THR A 523 -15.68 -12.75 2.60
CA THR A 523 -16.08 -13.53 1.43
C THR A 523 -17.59 -13.38 1.18
N PHE A 524 -18.17 -14.09 0.20
CA PHE A 524 -19.61 -14.05 -0.06
C PHE A 524 -20.43 -14.65 1.10
N ASP A 525 -20.17 -15.89 1.44
CA ASP A 525 -20.89 -16.68 2.44
C ASP A 525 -19.93 -17.30 3.47
N GLY A 526 -20.34 -17.37 4.74
CA GLY A 526 -19.49 -17.88 5.80
C GLY A 526 -20.12 -17.87 7.19
N ALA A 527 -19.44 -18.47 8.17
CA ALA A 527 -19.95 -18.61 9.54
C ALA A 527 -20.18 -17.26 10.23
N ARG A 528 -19.21 -16.34 10.16
CA ARG A 528 -19.16 -15.09 10.92
C ARG A 528 -19.68 -13.91 10.09
N THR A 529 -20.52 -13.05 10.66
CA THR A 529 -21.09 -11.88 9.94
C THR A 529 -20.01 -10.96 9.36
N ALA A 530 -18.99 -10.60 10.13
CA ALA A 530 -17.90 -9.72 9.69
C ALA A 530 -17.18 -10.19 8.41
N TRP A 531 -17.23 -11.49 8.12
CA TRP A 531 -16.55 -12.18 7.02
C TRP A 531 -17.49 -12.65 5.91
N SER A 532 -18.77 -12.28 5.90
CA SER A 532 -19.74 -12.75 4.89
C SER A 532 -20.62 -11.62 4.38
N MET A 533 -20.51 -11.31 3.10
CA MET A 533 -21.36 -10.35 2.39
C MET A 533 -22.85 -10.65 2.63
N GLN A 534 -23.25 -11.91 2.45
CA GLN A 534 -24.63 -12.34 2.62
C GLN A 534 -25.14 -12.08 4.04
N LYS A 535 -24.34 -12.39 5.07
CA LYS A 535 -24.72 -12.13 6.47
C LYS A 535 -24.63 -10.66 6.86
N GLN A 536 -23.75 -9.86 6.26
CA GLN A 536 -23.73 -8.40 6.48
C GLN A 536 -25.02 -7.75 5.96
N VAL A 537 -25.53 -8.19 4.81
CA VAL A 537 -26.84 -7.76 4.30
C VAL A 537 -27.95 -8.24 5.25
N ALA A 538 -27.99 -9.52 5.61
CA ALA A 538 -29.08 -10.09 6.39
C ALA A 538 -29.13 -9.62 7.87
N ASN A 539 -27.98 -9.59 8.54
CA ASN A 539 -27.89 -9.34 9.99
C ASN A 539 -27.66 -7.86 10.30
N TRP A 540 -26.85 -7.16 9.51
CA TRP A 540 -26.51 -5.74 9.73
C TRP A 540 -27.28 -4.78 8.80
N GLY A 541 -27.89 -5.27 7.72
CA GLY A 541 -28.65 -4.43 6.78
C GLY A 541 -27.78 -3.63 5.81
N ILE A 542 -26.49 -3.98 5.65
CA ILE A 542 -25.55 -3.24 4.80
C ILE A 542 -26.03 -3.29 3.34
N ASN A 543 -26.24 -2.13 2.73
CA ASN A 543 -26.60 -2.02 1.33
C ASN A 543 -25.34 -1.94 0.46
N TRP A 544 -24.70 -3.08 0.23
CA TRP A 544 -23.46 -3.16 -0.56
C TRP A 544 -23.55 -2.49 -1.94
N ARG A 545 -24.72 -2.49 -2.59
CA ARG A 545 -24.94 -1.80 -3.87
C ARG A 545 -24.83 -0.28 -3.74
N ARG A 546 -25.20 0.28 -2.59
CA ARG A 546 -25.02 1.71 -2.28
C ARG A 546 -23.56 2.00 -1.92
N VAL A 547 -22.93 1.14 -1.12
CA VAL A 547 -21.52 1.28 -0.69
C VAL A 547 -20.57 1.28 -1.89
N THR A 548 -20.74 0.35 -2.84
CA THR A 548 -19.87 0.20 -4.03
C THR A 548 -20.21 1.16 -5.18
N LYS A 549 -21.36 1.83 -5.14
CA LYS A 549 -21.63 2.95 -6.05
C LYS A 549 -20.89 4.17 -5.53
N SER A 550 -19.71 4.44 -6.09
CA SER A 550 -18.84 5.54 -5.71
C SER A 550 -19.62 6.82 -5.39
N ARG A 551 -19.54 7.29 -4.13
CA ARG A 551 -20.10 8.58 -3.70
C ARG A 551 -19.38 9.78 -4.33
N HIS A 552 -18.32 9.53 -5.10
CA HIS A 552 -17.65 10.52 -5.91
C HIS A 552 -18.61 11.06 -6.99
N GLU A 553 -19.34 12.12 -6.66
CA GLU A 553 -19.43 13.25 -7.59
C GLU A 553 -18.00 13.50 -8.11
N PRO A 554 -17.77 13.51 -9.43
CA PRO A 554 -16.42 13.58 -9.96
C PRO A 554 -15.79 14.92 -9.61
N ALA A 555 -14.99 14.92 -8.54
CA ALA A 555 -14.31 16.11 -8.06
C ALA A 555 -13.45 16.68 -9.19
N ALA A 556 -13.77 17.90 -9.62
CA ALA A 556 -13.02 18.59 -10.64
C ALA A 556 -11.74 19.11 -9.99
N GLU A 557 -10.61 18.44 -10.26
CA GLU A 557 -9.30 18.93 -9.86
C GLU A 557 -9.00 20.24 -10.59
N GLY A 558 -8.75 21.29 -9.80
CA GLY A 558 -8.38 22.61 -10.28
C GLY A 558 -6.91 22.70 -10.69
N PRO A 559 -6.48 23.84 -11.26
CA PRO A 559 -5.06 24.18 -11.24
C PRO A 559 -4.56 24.27 -9.79
N PRO A 560 -3.25 24.11 -9.56
CA PRO A 560 -2.65 24.51 -8.29
C PRO A 560 -2.88 25.99 -8.04
N VAL A 561 -3.09 26.35 -6.77
CA VAL A 561 -3.35 27.71 -6.31
C VAL A 561 -2.51 28.02 -5.10
N PHE A 562 -2.17 29.30 -4.93
CA PHE A 562 -1.69 29.80 -3.65
C PHE A 562 -2.82 30.54 -2.95
N LEU A 563 -2.84 30.45 -1.62
CA LEU A 563 -3.84 31.10 -0.77
C LEU A 563 -3.14 32.13 0.10
N GLN A 564 -3.36 33.41 -0.22
CA GLN A 564 -2.81 34.53 0.55
C GLN A 564 -3.84 35.02 1.57
N ALA A 565 -3.41 35.28 2.79
CA ALA A 565 -4.20 36.03 3.75
C ALA A 565 -4.39 37.46 3.23
N VAL A 566 -5.64 37.90 3.04
CA VAL A 566 -5.96 39.26 2.55
C VAL A 566 -5.42 40.34 3.50
N ARG A 567 -5.36 40.02 4.79
CA ARG A 567 -4.70 40.80 5.82
C ARG A 567 -3.29 40.24 6.06
N GLY A 568 -2.27 41.10 6.01
CA GLY A 568 -0.86 40.73 6.20
C GLY A 568 -0.11 40.23 4.95
N GLY A 569 -0.80 39.75 3.91
CA GLY A 569 -0.16 39.32 2.65
C GLY A 569 0.70 38.05 2.78
N LEU A 570 0.45 37.24 3.81
CA LEU A 570 1.19 36.02 4.12
C LEU A 570 0.52 34.80 3.48
N TRP A 571 1.29 33.76 3.13
CA TRP A 571 0.79 32.60 2.37
C TRP A 571 0.47 31.41 3.28
N LEU A 572 -0.61 30.68 2.96
CA LEU A 572 -1.02 29.48 3.68
C LEU A 572 -0.08 28.31 3.38
N SER A 573 0.68 27.85 4.37
CA SER A 573 1.64 26.77 4.20
C SER A 573 1.30 25.56 5.06
N ALA A 574 1.57 24.37 4.52
CA ALA A 574 1.56 23.11 5.24
C ALA A 574 3.01 22.75 5.61
N HIS A 575 3.24 22.22 6.81
CA HIS A 575 4.56 21.83 7.30
C HIS A 575 4.65 20.32 7.62
N GLU A 576 5.85 19.74 7.54
CA GLU A 576 6.07 18.30 7.82
C GLU A 576 5.67 17.86 9.24
N ASN A 577 5.65 18.78 10.20
CA ASN A 577 5.19 18.52 11.58
C ASN A 577 3.65 18.46 11.72
N GLY A 578 2.90 18.55 10.63
CA GLY A 578 1.43 18.51 10.59
C GLY A 578 0.73 19.84 10.87
N SER A 579 1.46 20.91 11.19
CA SER A 579 0.88 22.24 11.40
C SER A 579 0.49 22.92 10.08
N VAL A 580 -0.41 23.90 10.17
CA VAL A 580 -0.80 24.80 9.08
C VAL A 580 -0.68 26.22 9.61
N GLN A 581 0.08 27.06 8.92
CA GLN A 581 0.43 28.42 9.38
C GLN A 581 0.45 29.39 8.19
N VAL A 582 0.56 30.69 8.47
CA VAL A 582 0.84 31.69 7.44
C VAL A 582 2.29 32.15 7.51
N ASN A 583 3.01 32.06 6.39
CA ASN A 583 4.46 32.30 6.33
C ASN A 583 4.84 33.46 5.39
N ALA A 584 6.16 33.63 5.19
CA ALA A 584 6.83 34.79 4.61
C ALA A 584 6.22 35.36 3.31
N ALA A 585 6.50 36.63 3.02
CA ALA A 585 5.79 37.44 2.03
C ALA A 585 5.82 36.95 0.56
N GLU A 586 6.79 36.10 0.17
CA GLU A 586 6.89 35.57 -1.20
C GLU A 586 6.60 34.06 -1.23
N PRO A 587 5.66 33.57 -2.06
CA PRO A 587 5.23 32.18 -2.05
C PRO A 587 6.27 31.27 -2.70
N SER A 588 6.60 30.18 -2.01
CA SER A 588 7.43 29.10 -2.52
C SER A 588 6.58 27.90 -2.96
N TRP A 589 7.14 27.04 -3.81
CA TRP A 589 6.44 25.88 -4.39
C TRP A 589 5.85 24.88 -3.38
N TRP A 590 6.28 24.91 -2.12
CA TRP A 590 5.78 24.04 -1.05
C TRP A 590 4.50 24.58 -0.36
N GLU A 591 4.13 25.82 -0.66
CA GLU A 591 2.98 26.56 -0.14
C GLU A 591 1.79 26.53 -1.15
N GLU A 592 1.95 25.74 -2.21
CA GLU A 592 0.98 25.51 -3.27
C GLU A 592 -0.04 24.44 -2.86
N TRP A 593 -1.32 24.68 -3.14
CA TRP A 593 -2.43 23.78 -2.85
C TRP A 593 -3.13 23.34 -4.13
N ILE A 594 -3.41 22.04 -4.24
CA ILE A 594 -4.25 21.44 -5.28
C ILE A 594 -5.70 21.47 -4.79
N ALA A 595 -6.53 22.28 -5.45
CA ALA A 595 -7.95 22.38 -5.15
C ALA A 595 -8.76 21.28 -5.83
N TYR A 596 -9.66 20.65 -5.09
CA TYR A 596 -10.63 19.66 -5.60
C TYR A 596 -12.04 20.22 -5.43
N PHE A 597 -12.71 20.58 -6.53
CA PHE A 597 -14.05 21.17 -6.50
C PHE A 597 -15.14 20.12 -6.64
N PHE A 598 -16.23 20.28 -5.88
CA PHE A 598 -17.41 19.42 -5.95
C PHE A 598 -18.64 20.29 -6.22
N HIS A 599 -19.51 19.82 -7.11
CA HIS A 599 -20.77 20.47 -7.47
C HIS A 599 -21.90 19.70 -6.80
N GLY A 600 -22.36 20.18 -5.64
CA GLY A 600 -23.44 19.50 -4.94
C GLY A 600 -24.66 19.31 -5.84
N GLY A 601 -25.26 18.12 -5.82
CA GLY A 601 -26.57 17.91 -6.42
C GLY A 601 -27.62 18.92 -5.93
N GLU A 602 -28.67 19.16 -6.73
CA GLU A 602 -29.72 20.16 -6.47
C GLU A 602 -30.29 20.07 -5.04
N GLU A 603 -29.92 21.04 -4.19
CA GLU A 603 -30.65 21.27 -2.95
C GLU A 603 -32.03 21.86 -3.27
N ARG A 604 -33.08 21.34 -2.63
CA ARG A 604 -34.48 21.71 -2.93
C ARG A 604 -34.80 23.21 -2.78
N HIS A 605 -33.92 24.00 -2.16
CA HIS A 605 -34.13 25.43 -1.86
C HIS A 605 -32.85 26.28 -1.99
N GLY A 606 -32.07 26.13 -3.06
CA GLY A 606 -30.98 27.09 -3.34
C GLY A 606 -30.07 26.73 -4.51
N PRO A 607 -29.20 27.67 -4.97
CA PRO A 607 -28.11 27.33 -5.86
C PRO A 607 -27.15 26.37 -5.14
N ALA A 608 -26.77 25.28 -5.81
CA ALA A 608 -25.86 24.28 -5.26
C ALA A 608 -24.56 24.91 -4.75
N ALA A 609 -24.25 24.68 -3.47
CA ALA A 609 -23.02 25.19 -2.89
C ALA A 609 -21.81 24.41 -3.43
N THR A 610 -20.88 25.13 -4.05
CA THR A 610 -19.59 24.56 -4.45
C THR A 610 -18.81 24.20 -3.20
N LYS A 611 -18.42 22.93 -3.04
CA LYS A 611 -17.42 22.55 -2.04
C LYS A 611 -16.02 22.57 -2.66
N VAL A 612 -15.01 22.77 -1.83
CA VAL A 612 -13.60 22.60 -2.18
C VAL A 612 -12.87 21.80 -1.09
N ALA A 613 -11.97 20.91 -1.48
CA ALA A 613 -10.98 20.32 -0.60
C ALA A 613 -9.58 20.73 -1.08
N LEU A 614 -8.69 21.09 -0.15
CA LEU A 614 -7.37 21.63 -0.46
C LEU A 614 -6.30 20.62 -0.04
N ARG A 615 -5.42 20.28 -0.98
CA ARG A 615 -4.34 19.30 -0.78
C ARG A 615 -2.97 19.94 -1.00
N SER A 616 -2.07 19.88 -0.01
CA SER A 616 -0.69 20.40 -0.16
C SER A 616 0.01 19.71 -1.34
N SER A 617 0.65 20.47 -2.22
CA SER A 617 1.40 19.90 -3.35
C SER A 617 2.72 19.27 -2.90
N ALA A 618 3.37 19.83 -1.88
CA ALA A 618 4.60 19.30 -1.29
C ALA A 618 4.38 18.05 -0.43
N HIS A 619 3.40 18.08 0.47
CA HIS A 619 3.22 17.03 1.48
C HIS A 619 2.10 16.03 1.13
N GLY A 620 1.24 16.35 0.15
CA GLY A 620 0.19 15.45 -0.32
C GLY A 620 -0.94 15.19 0.68
N THR A 621 -0.90 15.87 1.83
CA THR A 621 -1.88 15.95 2.91
C THR A 621 -2.99 16.95 2.59
N TRP A 622 -4.08 16.89 3.33
CA TRP A 622 -5.26 17.73 3.16
C TRP A 622 -5.39 18.75 4.28
N LEU A 623 -5.87 19.96 3.96
CA LEU A 623 -6.29 20.93 4.96
C LEU A 623 -7.52 20.39 5.69
N SER A 624 -7.46 20.33 7.02
CA SER A 624 -8.48 19.72 7.86
C SER A 624 -8.82 20.65 9.03
N VAL A 625 -10.09 20.67 9.42
CA VAL A 625 -10.58 21.37 10.61
C VAL A 625 -11.41 20.40 11.42
N ASN A 626 -11.04 20.18 12.68
CA ASN A 626 -11.80 19.28 13.55
C ASN A 626 -13.02 19.96 14.20
N GLU A 627 -13.87 19.17 14.85
CA GLU A 627 -15.06 19.62 15.57
C GLU A 627 -14.80 20.65 16.69
N HIS A 628 -13.54 20.79 17.16
CA HIS A 628 -13.12 21.79 18.14
C HIS A 628 -12.52 23.05 17.49
N GLY A 629 -12.52 23.16 16.15
CA GLY A 629 -11.96 24.28 15.40
C GLY A 629 -10.43 24.27 15.26
N HIS A 630 -9.76 23.16 15.61
CA HIS A 630 -8.33 23.03 15.41
C HIS A 630 -8.00 22.80 13.94
N VAL A 631 -7.12 23.63 13.38
CA VAL A 631 -6.65 23.54 11.99
C VAL A 631 -5.40 22.70 11.93
N SER A 632 -5.37 21.70 11.05
CA SER A 632 -4.23 20.78 10.91
C SER A 632 -4.21 20.12 9.54
N GLN A 633 -3.21 19.28 9.30
CA GLN A 633 -3.16 18.41 8.13
C GLN A 633 -3.76 17.02 8.42
N SER A 634 -4.47 16.47 7.43
CA SER A 634 -4.94 15.08 7.43
C SER A 634 -4.28 14.28 6.30
N SER A 635 -3.97 13.01 6.55
CA SER A 635 -3.39 12.10 5.55
C SER A 635 -4.43 11.57 4.55
N ALA A 636 -5.72 11.68 4.87
CA ALA A 636 -6.85 11.20 4.07
C ALA A 636 -7.88 12.33 3.89
N ARG A 637 -8.70 12.24 2.83
CA ARG A 637 -9.82 13.17 2.62
C ARG A 637 -11.10 12.52 3.12
N SER A 638 -11.85 13.25 3.92
CA SER A 638 -13.21 12.96 4.37
C SER A 638 -14.05 14.24 4.29
N ALA A 639 -15.26 14.23 4.86
CA ALA A 639 -16.06 15.45 5.01
C ALA A 639 -15.37 16.53 5.87
N TRP A 640 -14.39 16.18 6.71
CA TRP A 640 -13.64 17.08 7.59
C TRP A 640 -12.61 17.94 6.82
N GLU A 641 -12.28 17.50 5.60
CA GLU A 641 -11.39 18.18 4.65
C GLU A 641 -12.18 18.89 3.52
N GLU A 642 -13.52 18.93 3.61
CA GLU A 642 -14.40 19.62 2.68
C GLU A 642 -14.84 20.98 3.25
N PHE A 643 -14.61 22.04 2.48
CA PHE A 643 -15.00 23.40 2.80
C PHE A 643 -16.10 23.88 1.84
N LEU A 644 -17.12 24.56 2.35
CA LEU A 644 -18.01 25.38 1.56
C LEU A 644 -17.23 26.57 0.98
N LEU A 645 -17.25 26.75 -0.34
CA LEU A 645 -16.56 27.85 -1.01
C LEU A 645 -17.48 29.06 -1.13
N LEU A 646 -17.33 30.02 -0.21
CA LEU A 646 -18.04 31.29 -0.26
C LEU A 646 -17.24 32.30 -1.10
N ARG A 647 -17.58 32.43 -2.40
CA ARG A 647 -17.01 33.47 -3.27
C ARG A 647 -17.69 34.81 -3.00
N LEU A 648 -16.89 35.85 -2.75
CA LEU A 648 -17.41 37.16 -2.30
C LEU A 648 -17.22 38.28 -3.34
N SER A 649 -16.08 38.34 -4.03
CA SER A 649 -15.87 39.26 -5.16
C SER A 649 -14.74 38.80 -6.08
N PRO A 650 -14.76 39.10 -7.38
CA PRO A 650 -13.53 39.21 -8.18
C PRO A 650 -12.66 40.37 -7.64
N GLY A 651 -11.33 40.19 -7.68
CA GLY A 651 -10.34 41.21 -7.36
C GLY A 651 -9.84 41.98 -8.60
N PRO A 652 -8.89 42.93 -8.44
CA PRO A 652 -8.45 43.81 -9.51
C PRO A 652 -7.63 43.12 -10.64
N GLU A 653 -6.95 42.01 -10.35
CA GLU A 653 -5.96 41.39 -11.26
C GLU A 653 -6.14 39.85 -11.39
N GLU A 654 -7.29 39.39 -11.89
CA GLU A 654 -7.74 37.97 -11.95
C GLU A 654 -7.91 37.24 -10.60
N GLU A 655 -7.49 37.84 -9.49
CA GLU A 655 -7.63 37.33 -8.12
C GLU A 655 -9.09 37.07 -7.73
N GLN A 656 -9.32 36.11 -6.84
CA GLN A 656 -10.64 35.86 -6.25
C GLN A 656 -10.59 35.84 -4.73
N TYR A 657 -11.49 36.59 -4.10
CA TYR A 657 -11.67 36.56 -2.65
C TYR A 657 -12.67 35.47 -2.27
N VAL A 658 -12.21 34.57 -1.41
CA VAL A 658 -12.97 33.42 -0.92
C VAL A 658 -12.94 33.37 0.60
N ALA A 659 -14.04 32.94 1.20
CA ALA A 659 -14.07 32.41 2.56
C ALA A 659 -14.30 30.89 2.51
N LEU A 660 -13.63 30.17 3.39
CA LEU A 660 -13.68 28.72 3.48
C LEU A 660 -14.35 28.34 4.80
N MET A 661 -15.54 27.73 4.72
CA MET A 661 -16.30 27.30 5.89
C MET A 661 -16.29 25.77 5.98
N SER A 662 -15.87 25.22 7.12
CA SER A 662 -15.88 23.77 7.36
C SER A 662 -17.30 23.21 7.45
N VAL A 663 -17.44 21.89 7.39
CA VAL A 663 -18.71 21.19 7.67
C VAL A 663 -19.26 21.43 9.09
N HIS A 664 -18.45 21.91 10.02
CA HIS A 664 -18.85 22.28 11.38
C HIS A 664 -19.38 23.72 11.49
N GLY A 665 -19.46 24.46 10.38
CA GLY A 665 -19.88 25.88 10.37
C GLY A 665 -18.81 26.85 10.86
N THR A 666 -17.56 26.40 11.03
CA THR A 666 -16.44 27.28 11.40
C THR A 666 -15.76 27.83 10.15
N VAL A 667 -15.37 29.11 10.15
CA VAL A 667 -14.68 29.76 9.02
C VAL A 667 -13.18 29.85 9.31
N LEU A 668 -12.36 29.52 8.30
CA LEU A 668 -10.91 29.69 8.36
C LEU A 668 -10.51 31.17 8.34
N SER A 669 -9.79 31.58 9.38
CA SER A 669 -9.35 32.96 9.64
C SER A 669 -7.88 32.99 10.03
N VAL A 670 -7.26 34.16 9.94
CA VAL A 670 -5.85 34.39 10.29
C VAL A 670 -5.74 35.28 11.53
N LEU A 671 -4.88 34.90 12.46
CA LEU A 671 -4.44 35.75 13.57
C LEU A 671 -3.08 36.35 13.21
N GLU A 672 -3.10 37.57 12.63
CA GLU A 672 -1.90 38.27 12.12
C GLU A 672 -0.77 38.35 13.15
N ASP A 673 -1.09 38.74 14.40
CA ASP A 673 -0.11 38.95 15.47
C ASP A 673 0.64 37.68 15.90
N LEU A 674 0.17 36.50 15.45
CA LEU A 674 0.71 35.18 15.81
C LEU A 674 1.19 34.35 14.62
N GLY A 675 0.89 34.74 13.38
CA GLY A 675 1.17 33.93 12.18
C GLY A 675 0.37 32.63 12.08
N LEU A 676 -0.75 32.52 12.82
CA LEU A 676 -1.52 31.28 12.97
C LEU A 676 -2.83 31.31 12.18
N VAL A 677 -3.19 30.14 11.64
CA VAL A 677 -4.49 29.87 11.02
C VAL A 677 -5.40 29.24 12.08
N VAL A 678 -6.60 29.77 12.22
CA VAL A 678 -7.60 29.31 13.20
C VAL A 678 -8.96 29.16 12.54
N ALA A 679 -9.79 28.23 13.03
CA ALA A 679 -11.20 28.20 12.65
C ALA A 679 -12.04 28.93 13.71
N ILE A 680 -12.84 29.90 13.29
CA ILE A 680 -13.69 30.70 14.18
C ILE A 680 -15.14 30.23 14.01
N GLN A 681 -15.84 30.05 15.14
CA GLN A 681 -17.23 29.59 15.16
C GLN A 681 -18.20 30.78 15.10
N GLY A 682 -19.21 30.69 14.22
CA GLY A 682 -20.26 31.70 14.07
C GLY A 682 -21.36 31.24 13.10
N HIS A 683 -22.48 31.96 13.04
CA HIS A 683 -23.48 31.74 12.00
C HIS A 683 -23.13 32.54 10.74
N ALA A 684 -23.23 31.90 9.56
CA ALA A 684 -22.82 32.48 8.28
C ALA A 684 -23.46 33.85 7.94
N ALA A 685 -24.64 34.15 8.50
CA ALA A 685 -25.35 35.42 8.31
C ALA A 685 -24.89 36.55 9.24
N ASP A 686 -24.31 36.21 10.40
CA ASP A 686 -23.90 37.17 11.45
C ASP A 686 -22.38 37.40 11.47
N MET A 687 -21.64 36.75 10.57
CA MET A 687 -20.18 36.85 10.53
C MET A 687 -19.72 38.21 10.02
N PRO A 688 -18.74 38.86 10.68
CA PRO A 688 -18.08 40.01 10.11
C PRO A 688 -17.23 39.55 8.92
N ILE A 689 -17.75 39.73 7.69
CA ILE A 689 -17.02 39.52 6.42
C ILE A 689 -15.99 40.66 6.21
N GLY A 690 -15.17 40.90 7.22
CA GLY A 690 -14.00 41.77 7.16
C GLY A 690 -12.78 41.00 6.70
N HIS A 691 -11.72 41.74 6.34
CA HIS A 691 -10.51 41.21 5.68
C HIS A 691 -9.77 40.08 6.41
N GLY A 692 -10.04 39.80 7.70
CA GLY A 692 -9.37 38.74 8.46
C GLY A 692 -9.83 37.30 8.16
N GLY A 693 -11.07 37.12 7.69
CA GLY A 693 -11.63 35.82 7.31
C GLY A 693 -11.57 35.52 5.81
N LEU A 694 -10.80 36.33 5.05
CA LEU A 694 -10.75 36.29 3.59
C LEU A 694 -9.39 35.79 3.11
N TRP A 695 -9.44 34.90 2.13
CA TRP A 695 -8.29 34.39 1.40
C TRP A 695 -8.35 34.86 -0.04
N MET A 696 -7.20 35.31 -0.54
CA MET A 696 -7.01 35.68 -1.93
C MET A 696 -6.44 34.46 -2.67
N VAL A 697 -7.13 34.02 -3.70
CA VAL A 697 -6.71 32.90 -4.55
C VAL A 697 -5.91 33.46 -5.73
N THR A 698 -4.62 33.15 -5.79
CA THR A 698 -3.77 33.45 -6.95
C THR A 698 -3.46 32.17 -7.74
N ARG A 699 -3.29 32.30 -9.06
CA ARG A 699 -2.95 31.20 -9.97
C ARG A 699 -1.43 31.08 -10.13
N GLY A 700 -0.91 29.87 -10.06
CA GLY A 700 0.49 29.54 -10.39
C GLY A 700 0.74 29.22 -11.87
#